data_AF-A0A970WWP5-F1
#
_entry.id   AF-A0A970WWP5-F1
#
_cell.length_a   1.000
_cell.length_b   1.000
_cell.length_c   1.000
_cell.angle_alpha   90.00
_cell.angle_beta   90.00
_cell.angle_gamma   90.00
#
_symmetry.space_group_name_H-M   'P 1'
#
loop_
_entity.id
_entity.type
_entity.pdbx_description
1 polymer ?
#
loop_
_entity_poly.entity_id
_entity_poly.type
_entity_poly.pdbx_seq_one_letter_code
_entity_poly.pdbx_strand_id
1 'polypeptide(L)'
;MAQLDHNKTPYLTALKKYMEEGISPFDVPGHHMGNVENDLSRYIGISVYRADVNGPRGLDNLNRPAGVIKEAEALMADAFGADQAFFLINGTSSGIITMIMTACKANDRIIIPRNCHKSIINGLILSGAMPVFIMPELDSDLEIANQPTFEDYRRMIKKHPSAKAVFVINPTYFGAVGDLQRIVKLAHDNSMLCLVDEAHGAHFGFTENAPLSAMECGADMSAVSLHKMGGSLTQSSILLRKGNRVSDYDIRKTLNAINSTSPSSVLMASLDAARKFMVIEGKEKVDQAIAFANYAREEINKIPGFKARGKDHFQSMGCFDYDQTKLVIELDMMKLTGFELYNLLKDKYHVQMELAETYVVLGIIGIGTKEEHINNLVKALKEISSEYFVGEMNYPRHHFNIEFPIALLRPRTAYHAAMKRVKLADAIDEISKESIMVYPPGIPLVVPGEVFTEELVRRIEYYKGTGSTILSDYDDGSVSVIDQKSWTNYSRYHRKIEGYYSRVLTTPKEDGFIVPFEGRKHLATLMLLPYRKDIWRNSGTYARNNLKEIIEAIAKYEPVYLGIDPSIYAKVAKDFRIKNVKILKIEYNDAWSRDNMPIFVVNEKEIRGIDFGFNAWGGNVDGLYTNWDFDDALAKKVCEKLGFSYYLNKGFILEGGSVHFDGEGTCLTTEACLLSEGRNPTLTKEEIENILKENLNVEKVIWLKNGIYLDETNEHIDNMACFLAPGKIALAWCDDVNDPQYQMCVDAYNTLSETTDSKGRKFEIVKIPLPKPLYMTEEEAKGIDNREHTSKERLVNSRLSASYINFYQSDAYVILPAFGVPEDEIAYNIMKQNYPEKEIIQINTREILLGGGNIHCMTMQIPTKL
;
A
#
# COMPACT_ATOMS: atom_id res chain seq x y z
N MET A 1 10.13 -4.90 -44.32
CA MET A 1 11.36 -4.07 -44.28
C MET A 1 12.53 -4.96 -44.68
N ALA A 2 13.60 -4.42 -45.26
CA ALA A 2 14.81 -5.22 -45.49
C ALA A 2 15.35 -5.69 -44.13
N GLN A 3 15.75 -6.96 -44.03
CA GLN A 3 16.35 -7.51 -42.82
C GLN A 3 17.61 -6.72 -42.48
N LEU A 4 17.71 -6.21 -41.26
CA LEU A 4 18.89 -5.47 -40.81
C LEU A 4 20.05 -6.45 -40.57
N ASP A 5 21.28 -6.01 -40.88
CA ASP A 5 22.48 -6.82 -40.71
C ASP A 5 23.09 -6.61 -39.33
N HIS A 6 22.78 -7.50 -38.39
CA HIS A 6 23.28 -7.43 -37.02
C HIS A 6 24.77 -7.74 -36.85
N ASN A 7 25.49 -8.19 -37.89
CA ASN A 7 26.94 -8.37 -37.83
C ASN A 7 27.70 -7.05 -37.83
N LYS A 8 27.06 -5.95 -38.24
CA LYS A 8 27.64 -4.61 -38.25
C LYS A 8 27.75 -4.05 -36.84
N THR A 9 28.66 -3.10 -36.65
CA THR A 9 28.71 -2.21 -35.49
C THR A 9 28.97 -0.79 -36.00
N PRO A 10 27.94 -0.10 -36.54
CA PRO A 10 28.12 1.15 -37.27
C PRO A 10 28.94 2.21 -36.52
N TYR A 11 28.65 2.40 -35.23
CA TYR A 11 29.33 3.40 -34.41
C TYR A 11 30.76 2.97 -34.07
N LEU A 12 30.94 1.73 -33.59
CA LEU A 12 32.28 1.22 -33.25
C LEU A 12 33.19 1.17 -34.48
N THR A 13 32.67 0.78 -35.64
CA THR A 13 33.42 0.73 -36.90
C THR A 13 33.88 2.13 -37.31
N ALA A 14 33.01 3.13 -37.20
CA ALA A 14 33.37 4.51 -37.49
C ALA A 14 34.40 5.05 -36.48
N LEU A 15 34.28 4.72 -35.20
CA LEU A 15 35.23 5.13 -34.16
C LEU A 15 36.62 4.53 -34.40
N LYS A 16 36.70 3.22 -34.71
CA LYS A 16 37.97 2.57 -35.07
C LYS A 16 38.64 3.24 -36.25
N LYS A 17 37.86 3.53 -37.31
CA LYS A 17 38.36 4.24 -38.49
C LYS A 17 38.93 5.61 -38.10
N TYR A 18 38.21 6.40 -37.31
CA TYR A 18 38.69 7.71 -36.86
C TYR A 18 40.01 7.61 -36.07
N MET A 19 40.14 6.60 -35.19
CA MET A 19 41.36 6.36 -34.41
C MET A 19 42.58 6.02 -35.29
N GLU A 20 42.36 5.45 -36.47
CA GLU A 20 43.38 5.00 -37.42
C GLU A 20 43.75 6.05 -38.47
N GLU A 21 42.94 7.11 -38.64
CA GLU A 21 43.11 8.13 -39.68
C GLU A 21 44.29 9.11 -39.48
N GLY A 22 45.06 8.97 -38.39
CA GLY A 22 46.20 9.86 -38.12
C GLY A 22 45.80 11.31 -37.87
N ILE A 23 44.63 11.53 -37.27
CA ILE A 23 44.07 12.85 -37.01
C ILE A 23 45.01 13.70 -36.16
N SER A 24 45.19 14.95 -36.56
CA SER A 24 45.80 15.99 -35.71
C SER A 24 44.68 16.70 -34.93
N PRO A 25 44.49 16.40 -33.63
CA PRO A 25 43.35 16.92 -32.87
C PRO A 25 43.56 18.39 -32.53
N PHE A 26 42.66 19.26 -32.99
CA PHE A 26 42.55 20.67 -32.57
C PHE A 26 41.18 20.98 -31.95
N ASP A 27 40.44 19.92 -31.60
CA ASP A 27 39.17 19.90 -30.90
C ASP A 27 39.35 19.40 -29.45
N VAL A 28 38.24 19.35 -28.71
CA VAL A 28 38.19 18.71 -27.39
C VAL A 28 37.94 17.20 -27.56
N PRO A 29 38.40 16.34 -26.63
CA PRO A 29 39.00 16.63 -25.32
C PRO A 29 40.49 17.00 -25.33
N GLY A 30 40.91 17.81 -24.36
CA GLY A 30 42.25 18.40 -24.26
C GLY A 30 43.40 17.43 -23.97
N HIS A 31 43.15 16.13 -23.77
CA HIS A 31 44.22 15.13 -23.79
C HIS A 31 44.68 14.81 -25.22
N HIS A 32 44.03 15.37 -26.25
CA HIS A 32 44.43 15.33 -27.66
C HIS A 32 44.84 13.91 -28.10
N MET A 33 43.86 13.00 -28.17
CA MET A 33 44.07 11.61 -28.57
C MET A 33 45.03 10.82 -27.66
N GLY A 34 45.22 11.26 -26.41
CA GLY A 34 46.02 10.56 -25.41
C GLY A 34 47.47 11.04 -25.34
N ASN A 35 47.80 12.19 -25.92
CA ASN A 35 49.14 12.78 -25.84
C ASN A 35 49.54 13.19 -24.42
N VAL A 36 48.59 13.23 -23.48
CA VAL A 36 48.85 13.42 -22.05
C VAL A 36 48.98 12.05 -21.37
N GLU A 37 50.21 11.60 -21.20
CA GLU A 37 50.49 10.39 -20.44
C GLU A 37 50.43 10.64 -18.93
N ASN A 38 49.53 9.91 -18.27
CA ASN A 38 49.39 9.87 -16.82
C ASN A 38 49.31 8.41 -16.32
N ASP A 39 49.31 8.21 -15.00
CA ASP A 39 49.30 6.88 -14.38
C ASP A 39 48.11 6.02 -14.84
N LEU A 40 46.93 6.64 -15.05
CA LEU A 40 45.75 5.93 -15.55
C LEU A 40 45.96 5.45 -16.99
N SER A 41 46.43 6.32 -17.88
CA SER A 41 46.67 5.98 -19.30
C SER A 41 47.68 4.84 -19.49
N ARG A 42 48.68 4.73 -18.59
CA ARG A 42 49.64 3.63 -18.58
C ARG A 42 49.00 2.32 -18.10
N TYR A 43 48.04 2.40 -17.20
CA TYR A 43 47.37 1.23 -16.64
C TYR A 43 46.29 0.66 -17.57
N ILE A 44 45.36 1.50 -18.06
CA ILE A 44 44.23 1.04 -18.91
C ILE A 44 44.56 1.01 -20.41
N GLY A 45 45.67 1.64 -20.79
CA GLY A 45 46.14 1.73 -22.18
C GLY A 45 45.65 2.97 -22.91
N ILE A 46 46.50 3.47 -23.81
CA ILE A 46 46.28 4.72 -24.56
C ILE A 46 45.10 4.65 -25.54
N SER A 47 44.71 3.44 -25.96
CA SER A 47 43.62 3.24 -26.91
C SER A 47 42.27 3.75 -26.37
N VAL A 48 42.05 3.73 -25.05
CA VAL A 48 40.84 4.30 -24.43
C VAL A 48 40.79 5.81 -24.62
N TYR A 49 41.92 6.50 -24.44
CA TYR A 49 42.03 7.94 -24.66
C TYR A 49 41.95 8.31 -26.15
N ARG A 50 42.46 7.46 -27.05
CA ARG A 50 42.26 7.66 -28.50
C ARG A 50 40.80 7.48 -28.92
N ALA A 51 40.06 6.66 -28.18
CA ALA A 51 38.65 6.41 -28.42
C ALA A 51 37.74 7.48 -27.80
N ASP A 52 38.22 8.28 -26.85
CA ASP A 52 37.46 9.37 -26.21
C ASP A 52 37.48 10.64 -27.08
N VAL A 53 36.41 10.84 -27.85
CA VAL A 53 36.31 11.87 -28.89
C VAL A 53 34.94 12.53 -28.85
N ASN A 54 34.87 13.85 -29.07
CA ASN A 54 33.64 14.61 -28.89
C ASN A 54 32.93 14.93 -30.21
N GLY A 55 32.26 13.93 -30.79
CA GLY A 55 31.43 14.11 -32.00
C GLY A 55 32.13 14.74 -33.21
N PRO A 56 33.37 14.34 -33.56
CA PRO A 56 34.03 14.83 -34.76
C PRO A 56 33.27 14.39 -36.03
N ARG A 57 33.60 15.01 -37.16
CA ARG A 57 33.00 14.68 -38.45
C ARG A 57 33.19 13.18 -38.73
N GLY A 58 32.07 12.47 -38.91
CA GLY A 58 32.05 11.02 -39.14
C GLY A 58 31.46 10.20 -37.99
N LEU A 59 31.36 10.76 -36.78
CA LEU A 59 30.82 10.07 -35.59
C LEU A 59 29.42 10.51 -35.15
N ASP A 60 28.75 11.35 -35.97
CA ASP A 60 27.37 11.81 -35.74
C ASP A 60 27.19 12.63 -34.44
N ASN A 61 25.99 13.11 -34.17
CA ASN A 61 25.66 13.87 -32.96
C ASN A 61 24.53 13.19 -32.18
N LEU A 62 24.79 12.77 -30.93
CA LEU A 62 23.80 12.05 -30.11
C LEU A 62 22.49 12.83 -29.89
N ASN A 63 22.56 14.17 -29.83
CA ASN A 63 21.38 15.02 -29.63
C ASN A 63 20.50 15.11 -30.88
N ARG A 64 21.04 14.77 -32.05
CA ARG A 64 20.32 14.71 -33.33
C ARG A 64 20.96 13.68 -34.28
N PRO A 65 20.77 12.36 -34.02
CA PRO A 65 21.40 11.33 -34.82
C PRO A 65 20.90 11.36 -36.26
N ALA A 66 21.83 11.37 -37.22
CA ALA A 66 21.54 11.40 -38.65
C ALA A 66 22.40 10.42 -39.49
N GLY A 67 23.39 9.77 -38.87
CA GLY A 67 24.35 8.87 -39.50
C GLY A 67 24.59 7.63 -38.64
N VAL A 68 25.84 7.39 -38.22
CA VAL A 68 26.26 6.13 -37.58
C VAL A 68 25.56 5.85 -36.24
N ILE A 69 25.21 6.89 -35.47
CA ILE A 69 24.41 6.72 -34.24
C ILE A 69 22.99 6.29 -34.61
N LYS A 70 22.38 6.91 -35.62
CA LYS A 70 21.03 6.56 -36.09
C LYS A 70 20.96 5.11 -36.59
N GLU A 71 21.98 4.64 -37.33
CA GLU A 71 22.05 3.26 -37.79
C GLU A 71 22.23 2.29 -36.60
N ALA A 72 23.09 2.62 -35.64
CA ALA A 72 23.28 1.81 -34.43
C ALA A 72 22.02 1.77 -33.54
N GLU A 73 21.32 2.89 -33.38
CA GLU A 73 20.02 2.98 -32.69
C GLU A 73 18.96 2.14 -33.41
N ALA A 74 18.92 2.13 -34.75
CA ALA A 74 17.99 1.29 -35.51
C ALA A 74 18.26 -0.22 -35.31
N LEU A 75 19.53 -0.63 -35.33
CA LEU A 75 19.91 -2.01 -35.02
C LEU A 75 19.57 -2.41 -33.58
N MET A 76 19.71 -1.47 -32.64
CA MET A 76 19.36 -1.67 -31.23
C MET A 76 17.84 -1.82 -31.06
N ALA A 77 17.04 -0.98 -31.73
CA ALA A 77 15.59 -1.07 -31.68
C ALA A 77 15.09 -2.43 -32.17
N ASP A 78 15.62 -2.88 -33.31
CA ASP A 78 15.31 -4.19 -33.89
C ASP A 78 15.71 -5.35 -32.97
N ALA A 79 16.91 -5.28 -32.36
CA ALA A 79 17.40 -6.29 -31.43
C ALA A 79 16.53 -6.45 -30.16
N PHE A 80 15.83 -5.40 -29.73
CA PHE A 80 14.97 -5.40 -28.54
C PHE A 80 13.46 -5.38 -28.90
N GLY A 81 13.09 -5.59 -30.17
CA GLY A 81 11.68 -5.61 -30.60
C GLY A 81 10.93 -4.28 -30.39
N ALA A 82 11.66 -3.16 -30.39
CA ALA A 82 11.15 -1.81 -30.24
C ALA A 82 11.01 -1.10 -31.60
N ASP A 83 10.15 -0.08 -31.68
CA ASP A 83 10.04 0.74 -32.88
C ASP A 83 11.18 1.76 -32.98
N GLN A 84 11.67 2.25 -31.84
CA GLN A 84 12.82 3.16 -31.73
C GLN A 84 13.64 2.85 -30.47
N ALA A 85 14.95 3.09 -30.56
CA ALA A 85 15.87 3.03 -29.43
C ALA A 85 16.68 4.33 -29.36
N PHE A 86 17.05 4.72 -28.14
CA PHE A 86 17.81 5.92 -27.84
C PHE A 86 18.98 5.53 -26.94
N PHE A 87 20.22 5.86 -27.35
CA PHE A 87 21.39 5.58 -26.52
C PHE A 87 21.46 6.52 -25.32
N LEU A 88 21.70 5.96 -24.15
CA LEU A 88 21.85 6.69 -22.89
C LEU A 88 23.27 6.52 -22.36
N ILE A 89 23.96 7.65 -22.20
CA ILE A 89 25.32 7.70 -21.63
C ILE A 89 25.36 8.28 -20.21
N ASN A 90 24.19 8.66 -19.66
CA ASN A 90 24.02 9.18 -18.31
C ASN A 90 23.34 8.15 -17.37
N GLY A 91 23.44 6.86 -17.70
CA GLY A 91 22.78 5.77 -16.97
C GLY A 91 21.26 5.71 -17.19
N THR A 92 20.67 4.60 -16.75
CA THR A 92 19.21 4.34 -16.84
C THR A 92 18.39 5.37 -16.08
N SER A 93 18.98 6.01 -15.06
CA SER A 93 18.40 7.16 -14.37
C SER A 93 17.94 8.26 -15.33
N SER A 94 18.72 8.55 -16.38
CA SER A 94 18.34 9.53 -17.42
C SER A 94 17.14 9.06 -18.25
N GLY A 95 17.07 7.76 -18.56
CA GLY A 95 15.94 7.14 -19.24
C GLY A 95 14.64 7.24 -18.42
N ILE A 96 14.70 6.90 -17.13
CA ILE A 96 13.57 6.99 -16.21
C ILE A 96 13.05 8.42 -16.07
N ILE A 97 13.95 9.38 -15.87
CA ILE A 97 13.60 10.80 -15.80
C ILE A 97 12.93 11.24 -17.11
N THR A 98 13.48 10.83 -18.25
CA THR A 98 12.92 11.12 -19.58
C THR A 98 11.52 10.54 -19.74
N MET A 99 11.30 9.28 -19.36
CA MET A 99 10.00 8.63 -19.46
C MET A 99 8.93 9.44 -18.71
N ILE A 100 9.22 9.82 -17.46
CA ILE A 100 8.27 10.57 -16.62
C ILE A 100 8.05 11.99 -17.16
N MET A 101 9.12 12.71 -17.52
CA MET A 101 9.01 14.08 -18.04
C MET A 101 8.31 14.15 -19.40
N THR A 102 8.41 13.10 -20.22
CA THR A 102 7.71 13.01 -21.51
C THR A 102 6.23 12.64 -21.31
N ALA A 103 5.93 11.74 -20.38
CA ALA A 103 4.59 11.23 -20.15
C ALA A 103 3.70 12.18 -19.31
N CYS A 104 4.29 12.94 -18.40
CA CYS A 104 3.55 13.70 -17.37
C CYS A 104 3.93 15.18 -17.36
N LYS A 105 2.92 16.03 -17.22
CA LYS A 105 3.08 17.47 -16.94
C LYS A 105 2.93 17.74 -15.45
N ALA A 106 3.20 18.98 -15.05
CA ALA A 106 2.99 19.40 -13.67
C ALA A 106 1.53 19.19 -13.23
N ASN A 107 1.34 18.53 -12.08
CA ASN A 107 0.06 18.08 -11.51
C ASN A 107 -0.59 16.85 -12.16
N ASP A 108 -0.08 16.33 -13.27
CA ASP A 108 -0.55 15.03 -13.76
C ASP A 108 -0.25 13.96 -12.72
N ARG A 109 -1.17 12.99 -12.59
CA ARG A 109 -1.00 11.85 -11.69
C ARG A 109 -0.34 10.71 -12.43
N ILE A 110 0.58 10.03 -11.77
CA ILE A 110 1.23 8.81 -12.26
C ILE A 110 1.16 7.75 -11.17
N ILE A 111 0.71 6.56 -11.55
CA ILE A 111 0.61 5.41 -10.63
C ILE A 111 1.96 4.71 -10.62
N ILE A 112 2.56 4.52 -9.43
CA ILE A 112 3.94 4.03 -9.29
C ILE A 112 4.04 3.08 -8.09
N PRO A 113 4.75 1.95 -8.17
CA PRO A 113 5.07 1.14 -6.99
C PRO A 113 6.02 1.86 -6.01
N ARG A 114 5.84 1.66 -4.69
CA ARG A 114 6.63 2.38 -3.66
C ARG A 114 8.10 1.98 -3.62
N ASN A 115 8.44 0.73 -3.96
CA ASN A 115 9.82 0.24 -4.08
C ASN A 115 10.56 0.80 -5.31
N CYS A 116 10.21 2.02 -5.73
CA CYS A 116 10.81 2.75 -6.82
C CYS A 116 12.24 3.19 -6.52
N HIS A 117 13.10 3.11 -7.54
CA HIS A 117 14.45 3.63 -7.46
C HIS A 117 14.45 5.17 -7.39
N LYS A 118 15.48 5.75 -6.75
CA LYS A 118 15.61 7.21 -6.54
C LYS A 118 15.43 8.08 -7.79
N SER A 119 15.77 7.56 -8.98
CA SER A 119 15.59 8.28 -10.25
C SER A 119 14.14 8.58 -10.58
N ILE A 120 13.20 7.76 -10.10
CA ILE A 120 11.75 7.98 -10.25
C ILE A 120 11.35 9.21 -9.43
N ILE A 121 11.84 9.31 -8.18
CA ILE A 121 11.60 10.48 -7.33
C ILE A 121 12.19 11.75 -7.97
N ASN A 122 13.40 11.67 -8.52
CA ASN A 122 13.98 12.78 -9.28
C ASN A 122 13.13 13.17 -10.50
N GLY A 123 12.58 12.19 -11.22
CA GLY A 123 11.65 12.43 -12.33
C GLY A 123 10.36 13.14 -11.89
N LEU A 124 9.82 12.80 -10.71
CA LEU A 124 8.66 13.48 -10.11
C LEU A 124 8.99 14.94 -9.71
N ILE A 125 10.18 15.17 -9.15
CA ILE A 125 10.66 16.52 -8.81
C ILE A 125 10.80 17.37 -10.09
N LEU A 126 11.43 16.84 -11.13
CA LEU A 126 11.68 17.58 -12.37
C LEU A 126 10.42 17.83 -13.20
N SER A 127 9.54 16.82 -13.35
CA SER A 127 8.27 16.96 -14.09
C SER A 127 7.21 17.77 -13.32
N GLY A 128 7.25 17.72 -11.98
CA GLY A 128 6.19 18.24 -11.13
C GLY A 128 4.93 17.37 -11.11
N ALA A 129 5.01 16.13 -11.59
CA ALA A 129 3.96 15.13 -11.51
C ALA A 129 3.67 14.74 -10.04
N MET A 130 2.47 14.22 -9.80
CA MET A 130 2.04 13.73 -8.50
C MET A 130 2.06 12.20 -8.49
N PRO A 131 2.86 11.55 -7.63
CA PRO A 131 2.81 10.11 -7.49
C PRO A 131 1.49 9.69 -6.85
N VAL A 132 1.00 8.53 -7.29
CA VAL A 132 -0.01 7.73 -6.62
C VAL A 132 0.67 6.39 -6.34
N PHE A 133 1.08 6.16 -5.10
CA PHE A 133 1.86 4.98 -4.75
C PHE A 133 0.99 3.73 -4.64
N ILE A 134 1.54 2.61 -5.13
CA ILE A 134 1.04 1.25 -4.86
C ILE A 134 2.00 0.58 -3.89
N MET A 135 1.48 -0.11 -2.88
CA MET A 135 2.32 -0.86 -1.95
C MET A 135 2.86 -2.10 -2.66
N PRO A 136 4.18 -2.39 -2.59
CA PRO A 136 4.69 -3.68 -3.00
C PRO A 136 4.20 -4.78 -2.05
N GLU A 137 4.09 -6.00 -2.57
CA GLU A 137 3.95 -7.18 -1.72
C GLU A 137 5.23 -7.37 -0.91
N LEU A 138 5.11 -7.58 0.39
CA LEU A 138 6.26 -7.81 1.26
C LEU A 138 6.40 -9.29 1.55
N ASP A 139 7.61 -9.79 1.39
CA ASP A 139 7.99 -11.13 1.80
C ASP A 139 8.45 -11.09 3.25
N SER A 140 7.63 -11.59 4.17
CA SER A 140 7.96 -11.62 5.60
C SER A 140 9.07 -12.61 5.95
N ASP A 141 9.29 -13.63 5.11
CA ASP A 141 10.31 -14.64 5.36
C ASP A 141 11.69 -14.11 4.97
N LEU A 142 11.76 -13.36 3.85
CA LEU A 142 13.00 -12.79 3.33
C LEU A 142 13.22 -11.32 3.72
N GLU A 143 12.20 -10.66 4.27
CA GLU A 143 12.16 -9.22 4.55
C GLU A 143 12.41 -8.32 3.31
N ILE A 144 11.97 -8.77 2.13
CA ILE A 144 12.16 -8.03 0.86
C ILE A 144 10.84 -7.53 0.27
N ALA A 145 10.92 -6.44 -0.51
CA ALA A 145 9.79 -5.92 -1.27
C ALA A 145 9.73 -6.51 -2.69
N ASN A 146 8.62 -7.18 -3.00
CA ASN A 146 8.29 -7.76 -4.29
C ASN A 146 7.47 -6.81 -5.19
N GLN A 147 6.93 -7.33 -6.30
CA GLN A 147 6.02 -6.59 -7.18
C GLN A 147 4.66 -6.40 -6.52
N PRO A 148 3.96 -5.27 -6.74
CA PRO A 148 2.52 -5.25 -6.59
C PRO A 148 1.86 -6.23 -7.57
N THR A 149 0.75 -6.83 -7.15
CA THR A 149 0.01 -7.76 -7.99
C THR A 149 -0.71 -7.05 -9.14
N PHE A 150 -1.12 -7.80 -10.16
CA PHE A 150 -2.01 -7.27 -11.22
C PHE A 150 -3.28 -6.64 -10.62
N GLU A 151 -3.79 -7.21 -9.54
CA GLU A 151 -5.00 -6.75 -8.86
C GLU A 151 -4.80 -5.39 -8.18
N ASP A 152 -3.62 -5.12 -7.64
CA ASP A 152 -3.29 -3.81 -7.08
C ASP A 152 -3.21 -2.75 -8.17
N TYR A 153 -2.55 -3.04 -9.31
CA TYR A 153 -2.58 -2.14 -10.46
C TYR A 153 -4.02 -1.91 -10.96
N ARG A 154 -4.85 -2.95 -11.00
CA ARG A 154 -6.25 -2.85 -11.41
C ARG A 154 -7.07 -1.97 -10.48
N ARG A 155 -6.92 -2.14 -9.16
CA ARG A 155 -7.56 -1.30 -8.15
C ARG A 155 -7.14 0.15 -8.31
N MET A 156 -5.84 0.40 -8.47
CA MET A 156 -5.28 1.77 -8.53
C MET A 156 -5.62 2.51 -9.83
N ILE A 157 -5.61 1.82 -10.98
CA ILE A 157 -6.05 2.40 -12.26
C ILE A 157 -7.53 2.80 -12.18
N LYS A 158 -8.39 1.95 -11.61
CA LYS A 158 -9.82 2.25 -11.42
C LYS A 158 -10.05 3.41 -10.44
N LYS A 159 -9.28 3.49 -9.36
CA LYS A 159 -9.36 4.56 -8.34
C LYS A 159 -8.88 5.91 -8.86
N HIS A 160 -7.98 5.90 -9.85
CA HIS A 160 -7.39 7.10 -10.43
C HIS A 160 -7.54 7.16 -11.96
N PRO A 161 -8.78 7.21 -12.49
CA PRO A 161 -9.02 7.17 -13.93
C PRO A 161 -8.45 8.39 -14.68
N SER A 162 -8.07 9.45 -13.95
CA SER A 162 -7.43 10.64 -14.51
C SER A 162 -5.89 10.56 -14.57
N ALA A 163 -5.27 9.49 -14.08
CA ALA A 163 -3.82 9.31 -14.17
C ALA A 163 -3.38 9.25 -15.63
N LYS A 164 -2.17 9.74 -15.92
CA LYS A 164 -1.62 9.79 -17.29
C LYS A 164 -0.78 8.57 -17.64
N ALA A 165 -0.17 7.98 -16.63
CA ALA A 165 0.69 6.84 -16.81
C ALA A 165 0.60 5.89 -15.61
N VAL A 166 0.86 4.63 -15.90
CA VAL A 166 1.24 3.59 -14.93
C VAL A 166 2.72 3.34 -15.15
N PHE A 167 3.47 3.32 -14.06
CA PHE A 167 4.88 2.98 -14.03
C PHE A 167 5.04 1.59 -13.41
N VAL A 168 5.78 0.71 -14.06
CA VAL A 168 6.03 -0.66 -13.60
C VAL A 168 7.53 -0.86 -13.51
N ILE A 169 8.01 -1.43 -12.42
CA ILE A 169 9.39 -1.93 -12.32
C ILE A 169 9.32 -3.37 -12.82
N ASN A 170 10.15 -3.83 -13.76
CA ASN A 170 10.08 -5.23 -14.22
C ASN A 170 11.40 -5.69 -14.83
N PRO A 171 12.12 -6.68 -14.26
CA PRO A 171 11.84 -7.36 -12.99
C PRO A 171 12.17 -6.46 -11.77
N THR A 172 11.80 -6.87 -10.56
CA THR A 172 12.37 -6.29 -9.34
C THR A 172 13.86 -6.62 -9.23
N TYR A 173 14.54 -6.00 -8.27
CA TYR A 173 15.94 -6.29 -7.98
C TYR A 173 16.21 -7.77 -7.70
N PHE A 174 15.30 -8.42 -6.96
CA PHE A 174 15.35 -9.84 -6.60
C PHE A 174 14.83 -10.79 -7.68
N GLY A 175 14.29 -10.27 -8.79
CA GLY A 175 13.90 -11.08 -9.95
C GLY A 175 12.41 -11.33 -10.12
N ALA A 176 11.56 -10.78 -9.24
CA ALA A 176 10.11 -10.92 -9.37
C ALA A 176 9.58 -10.18 -10.61
N VAL A 177 8.79 -10.88 -11.43
CA VAL A 177 8.18 -10.38 -12.67
C VAL A 177 6.66 -10.31 -12.50
N GLY A 178 6.08 -9.16 -12.84
CA GLY A 178 4.63 -8.96 -12.82
C GLY A 178 3.97 -9.42 -14.13
N ASP A 179 2.64 -9.55 -14.14
CA ASP A 179 1.86 -9.83 -15.36
C ASP A 179 1.78 -8.56 -16.24
N LEU A 180 2.93 -8.21 -16.82
CA LEU A 180 3.15 -6.95 -17.50
C LEU A 180 2.24 -6.81 -18.72
N GLN A 181 1.97 -7.90 -19.44
CA GLN A 181 1.08 -7.89 -20.60
C GLN A 181 -0.35 -7.48 -20.23
N ARG A 182 -0.91 -8.01 -19.12
CA ARG A 182 -2.23 -7.58 -18.66
C ARG A 182 -2.20 -6.16 -18.10
N ILE A 183 -1.13 -5.75 -17.41
CA ILE A 183 -0.98 -4.37 -16.90
C ILE A 183 -0.97 -3.36 -18.07
N VAL A 184 -0.17 -3.61 -19.11
CA VAL A 184 -0.09 -2.77 -20.31
C VAL A 184 -1.47 -2.66 -20.96
N LYS A 185 -2.14 -3.80 -21.17
CA LYS A 185 -3.48 -3.83 -21.74
C LYS A 185 -4.46 -2.99 -20.91
N LEU A 186 -4.44 -3.17 -19.60
CA LEU A 186 -5.34 -2.46 -18.69
C LEU A 186 -5.08 -0.94 -18.68
N ALA A 187 -3.81 -0.52 -18.69
CA ALA A 187 -3.43 0.88 -18.80
C ALA A 187 -3.97 1.48 -20.11
N HIS A 188 -3.78 0.79 -21.23
CA HIS A 188 -4.26 1.25 -22.55
C HIS A 188 -5.78 1.32 -22.64
N ASP A 189 -6.49 0.33 -22.10
CA ASP A 189 -7.96 0.32 -22.03
C ASP A 189 -8.51 1.51 -21.23
N ASN A 190 -7.71 2.05 -20.30
CA ASN A 190 -8.03 3.24 -19.50
C ASN A 190 -7.34 4.52 -20.00
N SER A 191 -6.84 4.54 -21.24
CA SER A 191 -6.18 5.69 -21.86
C SER A 191 -4.94 6.22 -21.10
N MET A 192 -4.23 5.33 -20.40
CA MET A 192 -2.96 5.62 -19.73
C MET A 192 -1.78 5.07 -20.53
N LEU A 193 -0.61 5.71 -20.40
CA LEU A 193 0.67 5.15 -20.87
C LEU A 193 1.18 4.09 -19.89
N CYS A 194 1.88 3.07 -20.39
CA CYS A 194 2.61 2.12 -19.56
C CYS A 194 4.13 2.35 -19.72
N LEU A 195 4.77 2.79 -18.64
CA LEU A 195 6.21 3.07 -18.56
C LEU A 195 6.88 1.97 -17.76
N VAL A 196 8.00 1.42 -18.24
CA VAL A 196 8.65 0.28 -17.58
C VAL A 196 10.10 0.60 -17.24
N ASP A 197 10.46 0.44 -15.98
CA ASP A 197 11.86 0.34 -15.56
C ASP A 197 12.30 -1.13 -15.68
N GLU A 198 12.96 -1.43 -16.80
CA GLU A 198 13.52 -2.74 -17.14
C GLU A 198 15.03 -2.75 -16.95
N ALA A 199 15.52 -1.99 -15.96
CA ALA A 199 16.94 -1.88 -15.69
C ALA A 199 17.65 -3.23 -15.52
N HIS A 200 16.98 -4.23 -14.92
CA HIS A 200 17.54 -5.55 -14.66
C HIS A 200 17.14 -6.62 -15.69
N GLY A 201 16.38 -6.27 -16.73
CA GLY A 201 15.83 -7.19 -17.73
C GLY A 201 16.51 -7.12 -19.10
N ALA A 202 17.76 -6.65 -19.20
CA ALA A 202 18.42 -6.46 -20.50
C ALA A 202 18.64 -7.75 -21.31
N HIS A 203 18.56 -8.91 -20.67
CA HIS A 203 18.66 -10.24 -21.28
C HIS A 203 17.30 -10.82 -21.69
N PHE A 204 16.19 -10.16 -21.36
CA PHE A 204 14.84 -10.59 -21.76
C PHE A 204 14.67 -10.45 -23.29
N GLY A 205 13.87 -11.33 -23.89
CA GLY A 205 13.61 -11.37 -25.33
C GLY A 205 14.72 -12.01 -26.19
N PHE A 206 15.86 -12.41 -25.61
CA PHE A 206 16.94 -13.10 -26.35
C PHE A 206 16.87 -14.64 -26.26
N THR A 207 16.04 -15.18 -25.37
CA THR A 207 15.76 -16.62 -25.23
C THR A 207 14.34 -16.84 -24.72
N GLU A 208 13.74 -17.98 -25.06
CA GLU A 208 12.42 -18.40 -24.58
C GLU A 208 12.42 -18.82 -23.09
N ASN A 209 13.61 -19.05 -22.51
CA ASN A 209 13.76 -19.41 -21.11
C ASN A 209 13.78 -18.21 -20.16
N ALA A 210 13.77 -16.98 -20.70
CA ALA A 210 13.70 -15.74 -19.93
C ALA A 210 12.27 -15.20 -19.93
N PRO A 211 11.90 -14.39 -18.92
CA PRO A 211 10.63 -13.66 -18.94
C PRO A 211 10.46 -12.76 -20.17
N LEU A 212 9.21 -12.45 -20.49
CA LEU A 212 8.89 -11.51 -21.57
C LEU A 212 9.43 -10.11 -21.27
N SER A 213 10.00 -9.48 -22.29
CA SER A 213 10.45 -8.09 -22.21
C SER A 213 9.27 -7.09 -22.23
N ALA A 214 9.52 -5.86 -21.78
CA ALA A 214 8.53 -4.79 -21.83
C ALA A 214 8.06 -4.48 -23.25
N MET A 215 8.95 -4.57 -24.23
CA MET A 215 8.61 -4.37 -25.64
C MET A 215 7.73 -5.50 -26.17
N GLU A 216 8.00 -6.76 -25.83
CA GLU A 216 7.11 -7.89 -26.17
C GLU A 216 5.72 -7.75 -25.54
N CYS A 217 5.64 -7.19 -24.33
CA CYS A 217 4.38 -6.91 -23.64
C CYS A 217 3.62 -5.68 -24.19
N GLY A 218 4.25 -4.88 -25.05
CA GLY A 218 3.64 -3.71 -25.68
C GLY A 218 3.70 -2.41 -24.85
N ALA A 219 4.61 -2.32 -23.90
CA ALA A 219 4.82 -1.09 -23.12
C ALA A 219 5.22 0.09 -24.02
N ASP A 220 4.79 1.31 -23.66
CA ASP A 220 4.99 2.50 -24.48
C ASP A 220 6.46 2.95 -24.49
N MET A 221 7.11 2.86 -23.33
CA MET A 221 8.54 3.12 -23.14
C MET A 221 9.14 2.16 -22.12
N SER A 222 10.40 1.76 -22.33
CA SER A 222 11.17 0.96 -21.37
C SER A 222 12.61 1.47 -21.26
N ALA A 223 13.11 1.65 -20.04
CA ALA A 223 14.51 1.98 -19.80
C ALA A 223 15.29 0.74 -19.36
N VAL A 224 16.37 0.40 -20.08
CA VAL A 224 17.09 -0.87 -19.92
C VAL A 224 18.57 -0.62 -19.61
N SER A 225 19.13 -1.28 -18.60
CA SER A 225 20.56 -1.15 -18.26
C SER A 225 21.40 -2.23 -18.93
N LEU A 226 21.93 -1.95 -20.13
CA LEU A 226 22.77 -2.93 -20.82
C LEU A 226 24.05 -3.28 -20.04
N HIS A 227 24.56 -2.37 -19.20
CA HIS A 227 25.76 -2.64 -18.41
C HIS A 227 25.54 -3.65 -17.27
N LYS A 228 24.28 -3.94 -16.91
CA LYS A 228 23.97 -4.93 -15.87
C LYS A 228 24.00 -6.34 -16.46
N MET A 229 23.08 -6.62 -17.38
CA MET A 229 22.88 -7.98 -17.92
C MET A 229 23.25 -8.13 -19.40
N GLY A 230 23.44 -7.02 -20.13
CA GLY A 230 23.67 -7.01 -21.58
C GLY A 230 25.14 -6.89 -22.02
N GLY A 231 26.09 -6.72 -21.08
CA GLY A 231 27.53 -6.75 -21.36
C GLY A 231 28.16 -5.45 -21.84
N SER A 232 27.49 -4.30 -21.71
CA SER A 232 28.10 -2.98 -22.02
C SER A 232 28.83 -2.36 -20.82
N LEU A 233 29.51 -1.23 -21.00
CA LEU A 233 30.25 -0.57 -19.91
C LEU A 233 29.31 0.14 -18.93
N THR A 234 29.66 0.17 -17.64
CA THR A 234 28.92 0.89 -16.58
C THR A 234 28.53 2.30 -17.03
N GLN A 235 27.33 2.76 -16.64
CA GLN A 235 26.69 4.02 -17.07
C GLN A 235 26.02 3.97 -18.46
N SER A 236 26.34 3.00 -19.31
CA SER A 236 25.65 2.86 -20.59
C SER A 236 24.30 2.14 -20.46
N SER A 237 23.28 2.65 -21.16
CA SER A 237 21.89 2.19 -21.10
C SER A 237 21.18 2.55 -22.40
N ILE A 238 19.94 2.08 -22.57
CA ILE A 238 19.06 2.47 -23.67
C ILE A 238 17.67 2.83 -23.15
N LEU A 239 16.99 3.71 -23.88
CA LEU A 239 15.56 3.92 -23.78
C LEU A 239 14.91 3.35 -25.04
N LEU A 240 13.90 2.52 -24.87
CA LEU A 240 13.13 1.88 -25.92
C LEU A 240 11.74 2.49 -25.99
N ARG A 241 11.17 2.54 -27.20
CA ARG A 241 9.83 3.06 -27.45
C ARG A 241 9.08 2.13 -28.40
N LYS A 242 7.79 1.93 -28.13
CA LYS A 242 6.88 1.14 -28.99
C LYS A 242 5.56 1.87 -29.26
N GLY A 243 4.87 1.49 -30.33
CA GLY A 243 3.60 2.05 -30.77
C GLY A 243 3.70 3.49 -31.28
N ASN A 244 2.63 4.27 -31.15
CA ASN A 244 2.55 5.68 -31.58
C ASN A 244 2.02 6.65 -30.49
N ARG A 245 1.79 6.17 -29.25
CA ARG A 245 1.21 6.97 -28.15
C ARG A 245 2.14 8.05 -27.60
N VAL A 246 3.45 7.84 -27.71
CA VAL A 246 4.51 8.81 -27.33
C VAL A 246 5.23 9.33 -28.58
N SER A 247 5.72 10.57 -28.56
CA SER A 247 6.44 11.16 -29.70
C SER A 247 7.95 10.99 -29.57
N ASP A 248 8.62 10.49 -30.62
CA ASP A 248 10.09 10.40 -30.65
C ASP A 248 10.74 11.77 -30.51
N TYR A 249 10.08 12.80 -31.05
CA TYR A 249 10.53 14.18 -30.91
C TYR A 249 10.51 14.64 -29.46
N ASP A 250 9.45 14.33 -28.70
CA ASP A 250 9.34 14.74 -27.29
C ASP A 250 10.33 13.97 -26.41
N ILE A 251 10.55 12.68 -26.69
CA ILE A 251 11.60 11.89 -26.04
C ILE A 251 12.97 12.51 -26.30
N ARG A 252 13.34 12.75 -27.57
CA ARG A 252 14.65 13.31 -27.93
C ARG A 252 14.83 14.72 -27.35
N LYS A 253 13.79 15.55 -27.40
CA LYS A 253 13.80 16.90 -26.81
C LYS A 253 14.06 16.86 -25.31
N THR A 254 13.47 15.89 -24.61
CA THR A 254 13.66 15.70 -23.17
C THR A 254 15.06 15.17 -22.85
N LEU A 255 15.55 14.18 -23.61
CA LEU A 255 16.92 13.68 -23.51
C LEU A 255 17.95 14.79 -23.69
N ASN A 256 17.75 15.67 -24.69
CA ASN A 256 18.64 16.81 -24.95
C ASN A 256 18.68 17.83 -23.79
N ALA A 257 17.68 17.83 -22.89
CA ALA A 257 17.66 18.70 -21.72
C ALA A 257 18.44 18.12 -20.52
N ILE A 258 18.67 16.80 -20.48
CA ILE A 258 19.27 16.10 -19.34
C ILE A 258 20.62 15.45 -19.65
N ASN A 259 20.87 15.10 -20.91
CA ASN A 259 22.10 14.45 -21.35
C ASN A 259 23.26 15.44 -21.41
N SER A 260 24.48 14.91 -21.28
CA SER A 260 25.69 15.69 -21.54
C SER A 260 25.73 16.20 -22.98
N THR A 261 26.19 17.45 -23.17
CA THR A 261 26.52 17.98 -24.51
C THR A 261 27.78 17.36 -25.10
N SER A 262 28.56 16.64 -24.30
CA SER A 262 29.76 15.91 -24.69
C SER A 262 29.60 14.43 -24.31
N PRO A 263 28.85 13.64 -25.09
CA PRO A 263 28.58 12.25 -24.77
C PRO A 263 29.82 11.37 -24.96
N SER A 264 30.01 10.36 -24.11
CA SER A 264 31.15 9.46 -24.22
C SER A 264 31.01 8.54 -25.44
N SER A 265 31.95 8.68 -26.39
CA SER A 265 32.11 7.80 -27.55
C SER A 265 32.41 6.35 -27.14
N VAL A 266 33.20 6.16 -26.08
CA VAL A 266 33.52 4.82 -25.55
C VAL A 266 32.26 4.10 -25.07
N LEU A 267 31.36 4.80 -24.36
CA LEU A 267 30.10 4.22 -23.91
C LEU A 267 29.17 3.88 -25.08
N MET A 268 29.04 4.76 -26.07
CA MET A 268 28.23 4.49 -27.28
C MET A 268 28.78 3.32 -28.09
N ALA A 269 30.09 3.22 -28.25
CA ALA A 269 30.74 2.08 -28.90
C ALA A 269 30.52 0.78 -28.14
N SER A 270 30.50 0.81 -26.81
CA SER A 270 30.20 -0.36 -25.98
C SER A 270 28.75 -0.84 -26.16
N LEU A 271 27.78 0.07 -26.31
CA LEU A 271 26.38 -0.29 -26.57
C LEU A 271 26.21 -0.99 -27.91
N ASP A 272 26.82 -0.45 -28.97
CA ASP A 272 26.74 -1.02 -30.31
C ASP A 272 27.40 -2.41 -30.38
N ALA A 273 28.54 -2.59 -29.70
CA ALA A 273 29.21 -3.88 -29.58
C ALA A 273 28.40 -4.89 -28.75
N ALA A 274 27.87 -4.46 -27.59
CA ALA A 274 27.06 -5.30 -26.71
C ALA A 274 25.79 -5.80 -27.41
N ARG A 275 25.10 -4.93 -28.16
CA ARG A 275 23.97 -5.33 -29.00
C ARG A 275 24.36 -6.43 -29.99
N LYS A 276 25.46 -6.26 -30.73
CA LYS A 276 25.93 -7.30 -31.66
C LYS A 276 26.15 -8.63 -30.93
N PHE A 277 26.82 -8.59 -29.78
CA PHE A 277 27.05 -9.78 -28.97
C PHE A 277 25.74 -10.46 -28.54
N MET A 278 24.79 -9.70 -28.00
CA MET A 278 23.51 -10.24 -27.55
C MET A 278 22.68 -10.85 -28.69
N VAL A 279 22.69 -10.24 -29.88
CA VAL A 279 21.97 -10.83 -31.03
C VAL A 279 22.61 -12.12 -31.52
N ILE A 280 23.95 -12.20 -31.52
CA ILE A 280 24.67 -13.36 -32.09
C ILE A 280 24.81 -14.50 -31.06
N GLU A 281 25.17 -14.18 -29.83
CA GLU A 281 25.52 -15.15 -28.78
C GLU A 281 24.56 -15.11 -27.58
N GLY A 282 23.69 -14.09 -27.48
CA GLY A 282 22.89 -13.84 -26.28
C GLY A 282 22.00 -15.01 -25.88
N LYS A 283 21.36 -15.71 -26.84
CA LYS A 283 20.55 -16.89 -26.53
C LYS A 283 21.36 -17.93 -25.75
N GLU A 284 22.50 -18.36 -26.28
CA GLU A 284 23.35 -19.38 -25.66
C GLU A 284 23.88 -18.90 -24.31
N LYS A 285 24.35 -17.65 -24.23
CA LYS A 285 24.94 -17.10 -22.99
C LYS A 285 23.92 -16.89 -21.88
N VAL A 286 22.70 -16.49 -22.21
CA VAL A 286 21.62 -16.35 -21.22
C VAL A 286 21.14 -17.72 -20.77
N ASP A 287 20.96 -18.68 -21.69
CA ASP A 287 20.63 -20.07 -21.34
C ASP A 287 21.70 -20.68 -20.41
N GLN A 288 22.97 -20.42 -20.69
CA GLN A 288 24.10 -20.82 -19.84
C GLN A 288 24.06 -20.16 -18.45
N ALA A 289 23.77 -18.86 -18.38
CA ALA A 289 23.64 -18.14 -17.11
C ALA A 289 22.50 -18.71 -16.25
N ILE A 290 21.36 -19.04 -16.86
CA ILE A 290 20.23 -19.70 -16.18
C ILE A 290 20.66 -21.09 -15.67
N ALA A 291 21.36 -21.87 -16.48
CA ALA A 291 21.88 -23.19 -16.08
C ALA A 291 22.85 -23.08 -14.89
N PHE A 292 23.76 -22.11 -14.89
CA PHE A 292 24.66 -21.84 -13.76
C PHE A 292 23.91 -21.40 -12.51
N ALA A 293 22.88 -20.57 -12.63
CA ALA A 293 22.06 -20.18 -11.50
C ALA A 293 21.33 -21.39 -10.89
N ASN A 294 20.78 -22.27 -11.73
CA ASN A 294 20.10 -23.49 -11.27
C ASN A 294 21.07 -24.47 -10.59
N TYR A 295 22.23 -24.71 -11.19
CA TYR A 295 23.29 -25.51 -10.57
C TYR A 295 23.72 -24.92 -9.21
N ALA A 296 23.91 -23.60 -9.13
CA ALA A 296 24.23 -22.93 -7.87
C ALA A 296 23.13 -23.15 -6.82
N ARG A 297 21.85 -22.99 -7.19
CA ARG A 297 20.73 -23.23 -6.26
C ARG A 297 20.72 -24.66 -5.74
N GLU A 298 20.88 -25.64 -6.63
CA GLU A 298 20.92 -27.06 -6.25
C GLU A 298 22.06 -27.37 -5.27
N GLU A 299 23.26 -26.84 -5.52
CA GLU A 299 24.40 -27.05 -4.63
C GLU A 299 24.26 -26.31 -3.30
N ILE A 300 23.75 -25.08 -3.31
CA ILE A 300 23.57 -24.27 -2.10
C ILE A 300 22.49 -24.87 -1.20
N ASN A 301 21.38 -25.36 -1.76
CA ASN A 301 20.31 -26.00 -0.99
C ASN A 301 20.72 -27.31 -0.29
N LYS A 302 21.91 -27.85 -0.60
CA LYS A 302 22.51 -28.99 0.12
C LYS A 302 23.34 -28.56 1.34
N ILE A 303 23.59 -27.26 1.50
CA ILE A 303 24.43 -26.71 2.55
C ILE A 303 23.54 -26.31 3.74
N PRO A 304 23.77 -26.85 4.96
CA PRO A 304 23.01 -26.47 6.13
C PRO A 304 23.05 -24.95 6.37
N GLY A 305 21.88 -24.38 6.60
CA GLY A 305 21.68 -22.98 6.92
C GLY A 305 21.65 -22.00 5.74
N PHE A 306 21.64 -22.50 4.50
CA PHE A 306 21.35 -21.69 3.33
C PHE A 306 20.18 -22.26 2.52
N LYS A 307 19.32 -21.37 2.03
CA LYS A 307 18.24 -21.70 1.09
C LYS A 307 18.32 -20.79 -0.12
N ALA A 308 18.59 -21.37 -1.28
CA ALA A 308 18.61 -20.63 -2.54
C ALA A 308 17.20 -20.58 -3.13
N ARG A 309 16.53 -19.43 -2.97
CA ARG A 309 15.16 -19.21 -3.43
C ARG A 309 15.11 -19.03 -4.94
N GLY A 310 14.02 -19.52 -5.54
CA GLY A 310 13.80 -19.54 -6.98
C GLY A 310 12.33 -19.33 -7.32
N LYS A 311 11.97 -19.64 -8.57
CA LYS A 311 10.65 -19.33 -9.15
C LYS A 311 9.47 -19.77 -8.26
N ASP A 312 9.52 -20.98 -7.71
CA ASP A 312 8.42 -21.53 -6.89
C ASP A 312 8.09 -20.66 -5.67
N HIS A 313 9.11 -20.12 -4.99
CA HIS A 313 8.95 -19.25 -3.83
C HIS A 313 8.26 -17.93 -4.21
N PHE A 314 8.74 -17.27 -5.26
CA PHE A 314 8.16 -15.99 -5.69
C PHE A 314 6.75 -16.17 -6.25
N GLN A 315 6.46 -17.28 -6.92
CA GLN A 315 5.11 -17.60 -7.39
C GLN A 315 4.14 -17.90 -6.24
N SER A 316 4.58 -18.57 -5.16
CA SER A 316 3.72 -18.73 -3.97
C SER A 316 3.37 -17.41 -3.29
N MET A 317 4.19 -16.37 -3.50
CA MET A 317 3.96 -14.99 -3.03
C MET A 317 3.19 -14.12 -4.04
N GLY A 318 2.61 -14.72 -5.10
CA GLY A 318 1.77 -14.00 -6.07
C GLY A 318 2.52 -13.34 -7.23
N CYS A 319 3.82 -13.57 -7.40
CA CYS A 319 4.55 -13.14 -8.59
C CYS A 319 4.07 -13.93 -9.83
N PHE A 320 4.00 -13.28 -10.99
CA PHE A 320 3.57 -13.93 -12.22
C PHE A 320 4.66 -14.84 -12.79
N ASP A 321 5.90 -14.33 -12.82
CA ASP A 321 7.07 -15.08 -13.28
C ASP A 321 8.34 -14.65 -12.50
N TYR A 322 9.49 -15.23 -12.82
CA TYR A 322 10.75 -14.98 -12.13
C TYR A 322 11.98 -14.99 -13.06
N ASP A 323 12.87 -14.00 -12.90
CA ASP A 323 14.18 -13.96 -13.55
C ASP A 323 15.13 -14.99 -12.91
N GLN A 324 15.26 -16.15 -13.55
CA GLN A 324 16.12 -17.23 -13.07
C GLN A 324 17.60 -16.90 -12.99
N THR A 325 18.06 -15.76 -13.51
CA THR A 325 19.46 -15.30 -13.34
C THR A 325 19.74 -14.66 -11.97
N LYS A 326 18.72 -14.42 -11.15
CA LYS A 326 18.86 -13.87 -9.78
C LYS A 326 19.07 -14.98 -8.76
N LEU A 327 20.26 -15.02 -8.14
CA LEU A 327 20.59 -16.00 -7.11
C LEU A 327 20.32 -15.39 -5.72
N VAL A 328 19.12 -15.63 -5.19
CA VAL A 328 18.67 -15.16 -3.86
C VAL A 328 19.01 -16.24 -2.85
N ILE A 329 19.90 -15.94 -1.89
CA ILE A 329 20.38 -16.90 -0.87
C ILE A 329 19.91 -16.41 0.50
N GLU A 330 18.92 -17.11 1.05
CA GLU A 330 18.43 -16.92 2.43
C GLU A 330 19.37 -17.60 3.42
N LEU A 331 19.53 -16.96 4.57
CA LEU A 331 20.22 -17.47 5.74
C LEU A 331 19.19 -18.05 6.71
N ASP A 332 19.36 -19.32 7.09
CA ASP A 332 18.47 -20.02 8.01
C ASP A 332 19.29 -20.66 9.13
N MET A 333 18.95 -20.42 10.39
CA MET A 333 19.70 -20.91 11.56
C MET A 333 21.21 -20.61 11.52
N MET A 334 21.57 -19.42 11.04
CA MET A 334 22.96 -18.94 10.92
C MET A 334 23.27 -17.87 11.96
N LYS A 335 24.44 -17.94 12.62
CA LYS A 335 24.98 -16.89 13.52
C LYS A 335 25.43 -15.61 12.80
N LEU A 336 25.01 -15.42 11.56
CA LEU A 336 25.39 -14.30 10.71
C LEU A 336 24.12 -13.62 10.19
N THR A 337 24.19 -12.30 10.10
CA THR A 337 23.31 -11.51 9.23
C THR A 337 23.77 -11.60 7.78
N GLY A 338 22.89 -11.30 6.83
CA GLY A 338 23.26 -11.21 5.41
C GLY A 338 24.35 -10.17 5.15
N PHE A 339 24.35 -9.05 5.90
CA PHE A 339 25.41 -8.03 5.81
C PHE A 339 26.78 -8.57 6.22
N GLU A 340 26.85 -9.34 7.31
CA GLU A 340 28.09 -9.99 7.74
C GLU A 340 28.55 -11.04 6.74
N LEU A 341 27.61 -11.84 6.20
CA LEU A 341 27.92 -12.83 5.16
C LEU A 341 28.48 -12.15 3.90
N TYR A 342 27.89 -11.05 3.47
CA TYR A 342 28.35 -10.27 2.32
C TYR A 342 29.81 -9.80 2.48
N ASN A 343 30.14 -9.23 3.65
CA ASN A 343 31.51 -8.79 3.94
C ASN A 343 32.46 -9.99 4.03
N LEU A 344 32.05 -11.07 4.70
CA LEU A 344 32.85 -12.28 4.86
C LEU A 344 33.20 -12.93 3.51
N LEU A 345 32.22 -13.06 2.62
CA LEU A 345 32.42 -13.56 1.26
C LEU A 345 33.46 -12.73 0.51
N LYS A 346 33.41 -11.40 0.63
CA LYS A 346 34.35 -10.49 -0.03
C LYS A 346 35.76 -10.54 0.58
N ASP A 347 35.86 -10.39 1.89
CA ASP A 347 37.13 -10.16 2.57
C ASP A 347 37.95 -11.44 2.72
N LYS A 348 37.30 -12.57 3.02
CA LYS A 348 37.97 -13.87 3.25
C LYS A 348 38.02 -14.72 1.98
N TYR A 349 36.96 -14.72 1.19
CA TYR A 349 36.82 -15.64 0.05
C TYR A 349 36.94 -14.96 -1.32
N HIS A 350 37.05 -13.63 -1.37
CA HIS A 350 37.13 -12.84 -2.59
C HIS A 350 35.94 -13.04 -3.54
N VAL A 351 34.77 -13.38 -2.98
CA VAL A 351 33.50 -13.49 -3.70
C VAL A 351 32.70 -12.22 -3.46
N GLN A 352 32.52 -11.42 -4.52
CA GLN A 352 31.72 -10.20 -4.47
C GLN A 352 30.27 -10.52 -4.79
N MET A 353 29.38 -10.23 -3.84
CA MET A 353 27.93 -10.31 -4.03
C MET A 353 27.38 -8.94 -4.46
N GLU A 354 26.13 -8.91 -4.92
CA GLU A 354 25.50 -7.67 -5.40
C GLU A 354 25.01 -6.80 -4.24
N LEU A 355 24.24 -7.41 -3.33
CA LEU A 355 23.76 -6.78 -2.11
C LEU A 355 23.41 -7.81 -1.04
N ALA A 356 23.08 -7.32 0.15
CA ALA A 356 22.52 -8.09 1.23
C ALA A 356 21.42 -7.31 1.96
N GLU A 357 20.50 -8.04 2.58
CA GLU A 357 19.59 -7.55 3.63
C GLU A 357 19.83 -8.38 4.92
N THR A 358 19.00 -8.20 5.95
CA THR A 358 19.16 -8.84 7.26
C THR A 358 19.38 -10.36 7.17
N TYR A 359 18.61 -11.06 6.34
CA TYR A 359 18.62 -12.53 6.24
C TYR A 359 18.80 -13.06 4.81
N VAL A 360 19.26 -12.22 3.88
CA VAL A 360 19.41 -12.63 2.48
C VAL A 360 20.63 -11.97 1.84
N VAL A 361 21.26 -12.67 0.90
CA VAL A 361 22.30 -12.13 0.03
C VAL A 361 21.92 -12.42 -1.43
N LEU A 362 22.11 -11.43 -2.30
CA LEU A 362 21.79 -11.53 -3.72
C LEU A 362 23.06 -11.62 -4.56
N GLY A 363 23.11 -12.61 -5.45
CA GLY A 363 24.07 -12.72 -6.54
C GLY A 363 23.40 -12.53 -7.90
N ILE A 364 24.10 -11.87 -8.83
CA ILE A 364 23.67 -11.71 -10.22
C ILE A 364 24.47 -12.67 -11.10
N ILE A 365 23.79 -13.61 -11.76
CA ILE A 365 24.42 -14.52 -12.72
C ILE A 365 24.32 -13.92 -14.12
N GLY A 366 25.31 -13.12 -14.51
CA GLY A 366 25.37 -12.46 -15.82
C GLY A 366 25.92 -13.35 -16.94
N ILE A 367 25.80 -12.86 -18.18
CA ILE A 367 26.30 -13.53 -19.41
C ILE A 367 27.83 -13.73 -19.45
N GLY A 368 28.56 -13.03 -18.58
CA GLY A 368 30.01 -13.18 -18.42
C GLY A 368 30.42 -14.10 -17.26
N THR A 369 29.46 -14.70 -16.54
CA THR A 369 29.75 -15.60 -15.42
C THR A 369 30.37 -16.89 -15.93
N LYS A 370 31.35 -17.40 -15.18
CA LYS A 370 32.03 -18.66 -15.46
C LYS A 370 31.72 -19.68 -14.38
N GLU A 371 31.86 -20.95 -14.72
CA GLU A 371 31.69 -22.08 -13.80
C GLU A 371 32.59 -21.96 -12.56
N GLU A 372 33.84 -21.49 -12.73
CA GLU A 372 34.78 -21.27 -11.63
C GLU A 372 34.23 -20.30 -10.56
N HIS A 373 33.47 -19.28 -10.97
CA HIS A 373 32.89 -18.32 -10.02
C HIS A 373 31.82 -18.99 -9.15
N ILE A 374 30.98 -19.84 -9.74
CA ILE A 374 29.93 -20.58 -9.02
C ILE A 374 30.55 -21.56 -8.03
N ASN A 375 31.56 -22.32 -8.48
CA ASN A 375 32.25 -23.29 -7.63
C ASN A 375 32.96 -22.61 -6.44
N ASN A 376 33.55 -21.43 -6.64
CA ASN A 376 34.14 -20.64 -5.56
C ASN A 376 33.10 -20.19 -4.53
N LEU A 377 31.93 -19.72 -4.97
CA LEU A 377 30.84 -19.33 -4.06
C LEU A 377 30.33 -20.53 -3.25
N VAL A 378 30.04 -21.66 -3.91
CA VAL A 378 29.56 -22.88 -3.23
C VAL A 378 30.58 -23.37 -2.20
N LYS A 379 31.88 -23.36 -2.55
CA LYS A 379 32.95 -23.73 -1.63
C LYS A 379 32.98 -22.80 -0.40
N ALA A 380 32.91 -21.49 -0.61
CA ALA A 380 32.90 -20.51 0.48
C ALA A 380 31.70 -20.74 1.41
N LEU A 381 30.50 -20.95 0.87
CA LEU A 381 29.30 -21.20 1.68
C LEU A 381 29.40 -22.51 2.47
N LYS A 382 29.99 -23.57 1.91
CA LYS A 382 30.24 -24.83 2.64
C LYS A 382 31.15 -24.62 3.85
N GLU A 383 32.23 -23.85 3.68
CA GLU A 383 33.16 -23.52 4.77
C GLU A 383 32.49 -22.62 5.83
N ILE A 384 31.72 -21.61 5.41
CA ILE A 384 30.99 -20.71 6.32
C ILE A 384 29.92 -21.48 7.11
N SER A 385 29.14 -22.34 6.47
CA SER A 385 28.14 -23.18 7.14
C SER A 385 28.76 -24.00 8.27
N SER A 386 29.95 -24.60 8.04
CA SER A 386 30.63 -25.41 9.05
C SER A 386 31.04 -24.64 10.32
N GLU A 387 31.18 -23.32 10.23
CA GLU A 387 31.63 -22.46 11.33
C GLU A 387 30.45 -21.73 12.00
N TYR A 388 29.44 -21.31 11.24
CA TYR A 388 28.39 -20.40 11.72
C TYR A 388 26.98 -21.02 11.84
N PHE A 389 26.76 -22.23 11.35
CA PHE A 389 25.46 -22.92 11.50
C PHE A 389 25.23 -23.36 12.95
N VAL A 390 24.02 -23.14 13.48
CA VAL A 390 23.67 -23.47 14.88
C VAL A 390 22.57 -24.50 15.06
N GLY A 391 21.77 -24.77 14.03
CA GLY A 391 20.69 -25.76 14.07
C GLY A 391 19.42 -25.33 14.84
N GLU A 392 19.48 -24.29 15.67
CA GLU A 392 18.30 -23.70 16.33
C GLU A 392 18.54 -22.20 16.59
N MET A 393 17.60 -21.34 16.18
CA MET A 393 17.69 -19.89 16.36
C MET A 393 16.30 -19.26 16.41
N ASN A 394 16.07 -18.36 17.37
CA ASN A 394 14.85 -17.55 17.44
C ASN A 394 15.10 -16.21 16.74
N TYR A 395 14.42 -16.02 15.61
CA TYR A 395 14.41 -14.74 14.91
C TYR A 395 13.34 -13.82 15.49
N PRO A 396 13.68 -12.56 15.83
CA PRO A 396 12.68 -11.62 16.32
C PRO A 396 11.80 -11.14 15.15
N ARG A 397 10.50 -11.47 15.17
CA ARG A 397 9.55 -10.99 14.16
C ARG A 397 9.25 -9.51 14.39
N HIS A 398 9.76 -8.64 13.52
CA HIS A 398 9.48 -7.21 13.59
C HIS A 398 8.30 -6.90 12.67
N HIS A 399 7.15 -6.56 13.25
CA HIS A 399 5.97 -6.12 12.50
C HIS A 399 5.89 -4.60 12.57
N PHE A 400 6.50 -3.90 11.62
CA PHE A 400 6.22 -2.47 11.43
C PHE A 400 4.94 -2.31 10.64
N ASN A 401 4.14 -1.28 10.96
CA ASN A 401 3.03 -0.92 10.09
C ASN A 401 3.63 -0.29 8.81
N ILE A 402 3.34 -0.88 7.63
CA ILE A 402 3.96 -0.46 6.36
C ILE A 402 3.14 0.63 5.65
N GLU A 403 2.20 1.29 6.32
CA GLU A 403 1.45 2.39 5.71
C GLU A 403 2.32 3.52 5.14
N PHE A 404 1.80 4.17 4.09
CA PHE A 404 2.48 5.30 3.48
C PHE A 404 2.51 6.50 4.42
N PRO A 405 3.68 7.16 4.56
CA PRO A 405 3.73 8.50 5.11
C PRO A 405 2.76 9.42 4.36
N ILE A 406 2.08 10.30 5.09
CA ILE A 406 1.01 11.12 4.53
C ILE A 406 1.62 12.18 3.61
N ALA A 407 1.29 12.12 2.30
CA ALA A 407 1.75 13.08 1.31
C ALA A 407 0.94 14.39 1.31
N LEU A 408 1.47 15.43 1.97
CA LEU A 408 0.86 16.76 2.01
C LEU A 408 1.23 17.63 0.82
N LEU A 409 2.43 17.47 0.26
CA LEU A 409 2.90 18.28 -0.86
C LEU A 409 3.39 17.39 -2.00
N ARG A 410 3.45 17.97 -3.21
CA ARG A 410 4.15 17.31 -4.32
C ARG A 410 5.65 17.27 -4.02
N PRO A 411 6.37 16.24 -4.47
CA PRO A 411 7.83 16.17 -4.35
C PRO A 411 8.53 17.45 -4.80
N ARG A 412 8.19 17.98 -5.99
CA ARG A 412 8.72 19.25 -6.49
C ARG A 412 8.46 20.45 -5.57
N THR A 413 7.27 20.51 -4.98
CA THR A 413 6.88 21.65 -4.13
C THR A 413 7.68 21.65 -2.83
N ALA A 414 7.82 20.48 -2.19
CA ALA A 414 8.63 20.32 -0.99
C ALA A 414 10.12 20.55 -1.28
N TYR A 415 10.63 20.00 -2.39
CA TYR A 415 12.02 20.17 -2.82
C TYR A 415 12.42 21.65 -2.95
N HIS A 416 11.52 22.53 -3.42
CA HIS A 416 11.76 23.97 -3.53
C HIS A 416 11.28 24.82 -2.33
N ALA A 417 10.72 24.20 -1.28
CA ALA A 417 10.30 24.94 -0.09
C ALA A 417 11.49 25.46 0.73
N ALA A 418 11.26 26.39 1.65
CA ALA A 418 12.31 26.78 2.59
C ALA A 418 12.65 25.59 3.51
N MET A 419 13.88 25.55 4.03
CA MET A 419 14.42 24.40 4.77
C MET A 419 14.82 24.80 6.18
N LYS A 420 14.54 23.92 7.15
CA LYS A 420 15.23 23.88 8.43
C LYS A 420 15.79 22.48 8.67
N ARG A 421 16.92 22.43 9.36
CA ARG A 421 17.59 21.19 9.76
C ARG A 421 17.21 20.87 11.20
N VAL A 422 16.76 19.65 11.45
CA VAL A 422 16.33 19.18 12.78
C VAL A 422 16.95 17.82 13.06
N LYS A 423 16.98 17.36 14.32
CA LYS A 423 17.31 15.96 14.60
C LYS A 423 16.16 15.07 14.14
N LEU A 424 16.44 13.81 13.81
CA LEU A 424 15.40 12.87 13.40
C LEU A 424 14.23 12.77 14.40
N ALA A 425 14.52 12.72 15.70
CA ALA A 425 13.50 12.69 16.76
C ALA A 425 12.65 13.98 16.80
N ASP A 426 13.23 15.13 16.44
CA ASP A 426 12.55 16.43 16.38
C ASP A 426 11.81 16.64 15.04
N ALA A 427 11.88 15.65 14.12
CA ALA A 427 11.24 15.73 12.83
C ALA A 427 9.79 15.24 12.86
N ILE A 428 9.33 14.61 13.96
CA ILE A 428 7.95 14.10 14.08
C ILE A 428 6.96 15.24 13.78
N ASP A 429 5.98 14.93 12.93
CA ASP A 429 4.97 15.80 12.34
C ASP A 429 5.47 16.90 11.40
N GLU A 430 6.78 17.00 11.17
CA GLU A 430 7.32 17.92 10.17
C GLU A 430 7.19 17.34 8.76
N ILE A 431 7.07 18.23 7.77
CA ILE A 431 7.02 17.83 6.37
C ILE A 431 8.45 17.62 5.86
N SER A 432 8.75 16.41 5.41
CA SER A 432 10.05 16.07 4.83
C SER A 432 10.34 16.93 3.61
N LYS A 433 11.57 17.44 3.55
CA LYS A 433 12.12 18.10 2.37
C LYS A 433 13.03 17.16 1.57
N GLU A 434 13.57 16.14 2.22
CA GLU A 434 14.49 15.17 1.63
C GLU A 434 13.81 13.83 1.34
N SER A 435 14.55 12.95 0.66
CA SER A 435 14.23 11.53 0.60
C SER A 435 15.13 10.77 1.55
N ILE A 436 14.54 9.99 2.46
CA ILE A 436 15.29 9.01 3.25
C ILE A 436 15.03 7.63 2.65
N MET A 437 16.11 6.92 2.30
CA MET A 437 16.02 5.67 1.55
C MET A 437 16.89 4.57 2.17
N VAL A 438 16.39 3.33 2.16
CA VAL A 438 17.22 2.15 2.45
C VAL A 438 18.04 1.82 1.21
N TYR A 439 19.35 1.67 1.36
CA TYR A 439 20.28 1.43 0.26
C TYR A 439 21.22 0.25 0.55
N PRO A 440 21.58 -0.56 -0.46
CA PRO A 440 21.02 -0.61 -1.83
C PRO A 440 19.60 -1.22 -1.86
N PRO A 441 18.73 -0.93 -2.87
CA PRO A 441 18.98 -0.11 -4.06
C PRO A 441 18.56 1.37 -3.91
N GLY A 442 18.08 1.81 -2.75
CA GLY A 442 17.56 3.17 -2.55
C GLY A 442 16.04 3.22 -2.60
N ILE A 443 15.38 2.35 -1.82
CA ILE A 443 13.91 2.32 -1.66
C ILE A 443 13.50 3.42 -0.67
N PRO A 444 12.56 4.31 -1.03
CA PRO A 444 12.19 5.43 -0.18
C PRO A 444 11.33 5.03 1.03
N LEU A 445 11.84 5.31 2.23
CA LEU A 445 11.05 5.31 3.46
C LEU A 445 10.15 6.54 3.52
N VAL A 446 10.69 7.71 3.17
CA VAL A 446 9.97 8.98 3.04
C VAL A 446 10.43 9.72 1.79
N VAL A 447 9.52 10.44 1.13
CA VAL A 447 9.84 11.32 -0.01
C VAL A 447 9.49 12.78 0.31
N PRO A 448 10.08 13.77 -0.39
CA PRO A 448 9.78 15.17 -0.15
C PRO A 448 8.27 15.45 -0.25
N GLY A 449 7.73 16.12 0.76
CA GLY A 449 6.31 16.48 0.87
C GLY A 449 5.47 15.51 1.68
N GLU A 450 6.04 14.41 2.13
CA GLU A 450 5.44 13.52 3.13
C GLU A 450 5.76 13.96 4.56
N VAL A 451 4.94 13.53 5.52
CA VAL A 451 5.11 13.85 6.94
C VAL A 451 5.92 12.76 7.64
N PHE A 452 6.85 13.18 8.50
CA PHE A 452 7.54 12.30 9.44
C PHE A 452 6.58 11.87 10.55
N THR A 453 6.08 10.64 10.51
CA THR A 453 5.30 10.08 11.62
C THR A 453 6.23 9.50 12.68
N GLU A 454 5.75 9.33 13.91
CA GLU A 454 6.51 8.66 14.97
C GLU A 454 6.93 7.25 14.54
N GLU A 455 6.04 6.49 13.93
CA GLU A 455 6.33 5.14 13.39
C GLU A 455 7.43 5.16 12.31
N LEU A 456 7.39 6.14 11.40
CA LEU A 456 8.43 6.29 10.38
C LEU A 456 9.79 6.61 11.02
N VAL A 457 9.83 7.46 12.05
CA VAL A 457 11.05 7.77 12.79
C VAL A 457 11.60 6.52 13.47
N ARG A 458 10.76 5.76 14.20
CA ARG A 458 11.15 4.48 14.82
C ARG A 458 11.69 3.49 13.79
N ARG A 459 11.07 3.39 12.62
CA ARG A 459 11.52 2.52 11.53
C ARG A 459 12.87 2.95 10.95
N ILE A 460 13.11 4.25 10.78
CA ILE A 460 14.41 4.76 10.33
C ILE A 460 15.49 4.45 11.38
N GLU A 461 15.20 4.63 12.67
CA GLU A 461 16.13 4.30 13.76
C GLU A 461 16.43 2.80 13.81
N TYR A 462 15.42 1.96 13.60
CA TYR A 462 15.60 0.52 13.50
C TYR A 462 16.59 0.12 12.40
N TYR A 463 16.38 0.57 11.16
CA TYR A 463 17.30 0.27 10.06
C TYR A 463 18.71 0.82 10.28
N LYS A 464 18.85 1.97 10.97
CA LYS A 464 20.17 2.46 11.38
C LYS A 464 20.82 1.53 12.42
N GLY A 465 20.02 0.99 13.35
CA GLY A 465 20.47 0.06 14.38
C GLY A 465 20.90 -1.31 13.85
N THR A 466 20.32 -1.78 12.74
CA THR A 466 20.69 -3.06 12.09
C THR A 466 21.94 -2.97 11.22
N GLY A 467 22.48 -1.77 11.02
CA GLY A 467 23.63 -1.53 10.14
C GLY A 467 23.28 -1.36 8.66
N SER A 468 21.99 -1.25 8.32
CA SER A 468 21.56 -0.93 6.95
C SER A 468 22.05 0.46 6.55
N THR A 469 22.47 0.64 5.29
CA THR A 469 22.86 1.96 4.80
C THR A 469 21.61 2.79 4.53
N ILE A 470 21.41 3.86 5.30
CA ILE A 470 20.36 4.83 5.08
C ILE A 470 20.93 6.03 4.33
N LEU A 471 20.41 6.29 3.13
CA LEU A 471 20.69 7.54 2.42
C LEU A 471 19.80 8.64 2.97
N SER A 472 20.43 9.71 3.44
CA SER A 472 19.82 10.95 3.92
C SER A 472 20.75 12.11 3.53
N ASP A 473 20.26 13.35 3.60
CA ASP A 473 21.04 14.56 3.31
C ASP A 473 22.24 14.73 4.26
N TYR A 474 22.19 14.18 5.48
CA TYR A 474 23.22 14.34 6.51
C TYR A 474 23.59 13.03 7.21
N ASP A 475 24.88 12.89 7.54
CA ASP A 475 25.43 11.69 8.20
C ASP A 475 25.38 11.76 9.74
N ASP A 476 25.06 12.92 10.33
CA ASP A 476 25.07 13.14 11.78
C ASP A 476 23.72 12.88 12.47
N GLY A 477 22.79 12.21 11.76
CA GLY A 477 21.46 11.87 12.26
C GLY A 477 20.43 13.00 12.22
N SER A 478 20.80 14.17 11.68
CA SER A 478 19.85 15.23 11.37
C SER A 478 19.16 15.02 10.02
N VAL A 479 18.02 15.68 9.84
CA VAL A 479 17.19 15.63 8.63
C VAL A 479 16.71 17.02 8.19
N SER A 480 16.44 17.16 6.91
CA SER A 480 15.89 18.34 6.23
C SER A 480 14.35 18.29 6.25
N VAL A 481 13.74 19.26 6.91
CA VAL A 481 12.28 19.47 6.90
C VAL A 481 11.93 20.84 6.34
N ILE A 482 10.66 21.05 5.97
CA ILE A 482 10.19 22.33 5.45
C ILE A 482 10.12 23.36 6.59
N ASP A 483 10.79 24.49 6.42
CA ASP A 483 10.61 25.65 7.29
C ASP A 483 9.39 26.46 6.85
N GLN A 484 8.24 26.15 7.45
CA GLN A 484 6.98 26.80 7.13
C GLN A 484 6.99 28.32 7.41
N LYS A 485 7.80 28.79 8.38
CA LYS A 485 7.86 30.20 8.77
C LYS A 485 8.60 31.05 7.74
N SER A 486 9.70 30.53 7.18
CA SER A 486 10.48 31.23 6.16
C SER A 486 10.02 30.92 4.73
N TRP A 487 9.07 30.00 4.55
CA TRP A 487 8.58 29.65 3.22
C TRP A 487 7.61 30.68 2.66
N THR A 488 8.10 31.50 1.73
CA THR A 488 7.33 32.58 1.06
C THR A 488 6.04 32.11 0.38
N ASN A 489 5.98 30.85 -0.08
CA ASN A 489 4.78 30.28 -0.71
C ASN A 489 3.84 29.57 0.29
N TYR A 490 4.13 29.58 1.59
CA TYR A 490 3.33 28.89 2.62
C TYR A 490 1.84 29.25 2.54
N SER A 491 1.51 30.52 2.31
CA SER A 491 0.12 31.02 2.21
C SER A 491 -0.71 30.27 1.16
N ARG A 492 -0.10 29.78 0.07
CA ARG A 492 -0.78 28.98 -0.97
C ARG A 492 -1.14 27.57 -0.50
N TYR A 493 -0.43 27.05 0.50
CA TYR A 493 -0.57 25.69 1.01
C TYR A 493 -1.12 25.63 2.44
N HIS A 494 -1.24 26.76 3.13
CA HIS A 494 -1.64 26.84 4.55
C HIS A 494 -2.91 26.04 4.83
N ARG A 495 -3.97 26.19 4.03
CA ARG A 495 -5.24 25.49 4.27
C ARG A 495 -5.09 23.98 4.25
N LYS A 496 -4.20 23.45 3.40
CA LYS A 496 -3.94 22.02 3.30
C LYS A 496 -3.07 21.54 4.48
N ILE A 497 -2.06 22.32 4.85
CA ILE A 497 -1.11 21.98 5.91
C ILE A 497 -1.75 22.12 7.30
N GLU A 498 -2.31 23.29 7.63
CA GLU A 498 -3.05 23.53 8.87
C GLU A 498 -4.28 22.62 9.00
N GLY A 499 -4.94 22.35 7.87
CA GLY A 499 -6.05 21.41 7.80
C GLY A 499 -5.63 19.96 8.08
N TYR A 500 -4.36 19.60 7.90
CA TYR A 500 -3.83 18.30 8.35
C TYR A 500 -3.50 18.36 9.84
N TYR A 501 -2.77 19.37 10.28
CA TYR A 501 -2.32 19.48 11.67
C TYR A 501 -3.48 19.54 12.67
N SER A 502 -4.51 20.33 12.36
CA SER A 502 -5.74 20.39 13.17
C SER A 502 -6.51 19.07 13.27
N ARG A 503 -6.17 18.06 12.48
CA ARG A 503 -6.82 16.73 12.46
C ARG A 503 -5.94 15.62 13.05
N VAL A 504 -4.64 15.86 13.25
CA VAL A 504 -3.65 14.81 13.56
C VAL A 504 -2.82 15.13 14.81
N LEU A 505 -2.57 16.40 15.14
CA LEU A 505 -1.64 16.77 16.22
C LEU A 505 -2.25 16.77 17.62
N THR A 506 -3.57 16.69 17.73
CA THR A 506 -4.25 16.71 19.03
C THR A 506 -5.22 15.55 19.12
N THR A 507 -5.46 15.08 20.33
CA THR A 507 -6.49 14.07 20.60
C THR A 507 -7.81 14.74 21.01
N PRO A 508 -8.95 14.04 20.84
CA PRO A 508 -10.22 14.45 21.44
C PRO A 508 -10.11 14.79 22.93
N LYS A 509 -9.34 14.02 23.71
CA LYS A 509 -9.14 14.28 25.15
C LYS A 509 -8.39 15.59 25.41
N GLU A 510 -7.30 15.87 24.69
CA GLU A 510 -6.54 17.11 24.83
C GLU A 510 -7.37 18.35 24.47
N ASP A 511 -8.21 18.23 23.46
CA ASP A 511 -9.10 19.29 22.99
C ASP A 511 -10.40 19.40 23.82
N GLY A 512 -10.56 18.57 24.86
CA GLY A 512 -11.71 18.59 25.77
C GLY A 512 -13.03 18.11 25.14
N PHE A 513 -12.96 17.25 24.13
CA PHE A 513 -14.12 16.58 23.54
C PHE A 513 -14.45 15.29 24.29
N ILE A 514 -15.74 14.93 24.32
CA ILE A 514 -16.20 13.64 24.85
C ILE A 514 -17.08 12.92 23.82
N VAL A 515 -17.17 11.59 23.92
CA VAL A 515 -18.26 10.85 23.26
C VAL A 515 -19.51 10.99 24.14
N PRO A 516 -20.62 11.57 23.65
CA PRO A 516 -21.82 11.76 24.45
C PRO A 516 -22.59 10.44 24.62
N PHE A 517 -23.39 10.34 25.68
CA PHE A 517 -24.35 9.26 25.84
C PHE A 517 -25.33 9.26 24.65
N GLU A 518 -25.52 8.10 24.02
CA GLU A 518 -26.38 7.96 22.84
C GLU A 518 -27.83 8.38 23.11
N GLY A 519 -28.37 8.11 24.30
CA GLY A 519 -29.76 8.50 24.62
C GLY A 519 -29.99 10.01 24.81
N ARG A 520 -29.04 10.87 24.43
CA ARG A 520 -29.21 12.34 24.38
C ARG A 520 -29.91 12.76 23.08
N LYS A 521 -30.22 14.06 23.00
CA LYS A 521 -30.75 14.66 21.78
C LYS A 521 -29.74 14.62 20.64
N HIS A 522 -30.23 14.31 19.44
CA HIS A 522 -29.42 14.32 18.23
C HIS A 522 -29.67 15.55 17.36
N LEU A 523 -28.65 15.89 16.58
CA LEU A 523 -28.77 16.82 15.45
C LEU A 523 -29.36 16.11 14.23
N ALA A 524 -28.97 14.85 13.99
CA ALA A 524 -29.45 14.01 12.89
C ALA A 524 -28.98 12.55 13.08
N THR A 525 -29.54 11.62 12.31
CA THR A 525 -29.06 10.24 12.16
C THR A 525 -28.45 10.03 10.78
N LEU A 526 -27.35 9.31 10.70
CA LEU A 526 -26.74 8.83 9.47
C LEU A 526 -27.09 7.37 9.25
N MET A 527 -27.45 7.03 8.01
CA MET A 527 -27.76 5.67 7.59
C MET A 527 -27.27 5.43 6.16
N LEU A 528 -26.95 4.19 5.82
CA LEU A 528 -26.56 3.76 4.48
C LEU A 528 -27.59 2.78 3.92
N LEU A 529 -27.77 2.80 2.60
CA LEU A 529 -28.74 1.94 1.95
C LEU A 529 -28.14 0.58 1.55
N PRO A 530 -28.68 -0.56 1.98
CA PRO A 530 -28.23 -1.89 1.59
C PRO A 530 -28.28 -2.10 0.07
N TYR A 531 -27.20 -2.63 -0.50
CA TYR A 531 -27.14 -2.88 -1.95
C TYR A 531 -26.28 -4.07 -2.38
N ARG A 532 -25.28 -4.45 -1.58
CA ARG A 532 -24.41 -5.59 -1.85
C ARG A 532 -25.20 -6.88 -2.06
N LYS A 533 -24.95 -7.54 -3.20
CA LYS A 533 -25.66 -8.76 -3.61
C LYS A 533 -25.17 -10.03 -2.89
N ASP A 534 -23.94 -10.00 -2.40
CA ASP A 534 -23.25 -11.07 -1.69
C ASP A 534 -23.52 -11.07 -0.17
N ILE A 535 -24.20 -10.02 0.33
CA ILE A 535 -24.66 -9.92 1.73
C ILE A 535 -26.19 -9.86 1.79
N TRP A 536 -26.80 -9.02 0.94
CA TRP A 536 -28.22 -8.73 1.03
C TRP A 536 -29.01 -9.46 -0.07
N ARG A 537 -29.90 -10.35 0.35
CA ARG A 537 -30.71 -11.16 -0.58
C ARG A 537 -31.50 -10.31 -1.58
N ASN A 538 -31.59 -10.79 -2.82
CA ASN A 538 -32.22 -10.10 -3.95
C ASN A 538 -31.67 -8.68 -4.16
N SER A 539 -30.34 -8.55 -4.07
CA SER A 539 -29.60 -7.28 -4.19
C SER A 539 -30.15 -6.20 -3.25
N GLY A 540 -30.43 -6.57 -2.00
CA GLY A 540 -30.88 -5.68 -0.93
C GLY A 540 -32.33 -5.23 -0.98
N THR A 541 -33.18 -5.81 -1.80
CA THR A 541 -34.57 -5.32 -1.95
C THR A 541 -35.38 -5.41 -0.65
N TYR A 542 -35.33 -6.56 0.03
CA TYR A 542 -36.05 -6.75 1.29
C TYR A 542 -35.49 -5.90 2.43
N ALA A 543 -34.16 -5.90 2.59
CA ALA A 543 -33.48 -5.07 3.58
C ALA A 543 -33.78 -3.57 3.39
N ARG A 544 -33.83 -3.07 2.14
CA ARG A 544 -34.19 -1.67 1.86
C ARG A 544 -35.64 -1.33 2.24
N ASN A 545 -36.59 -2.23 2.01
CA ASN A 545 -37.98 -2.01 2.41
C ASN A 545 -38.10 -1.93 3.93
N ASN A 546 -37.42 -2.82 4.64
CA ASN A 546 -37.42 -2.82 6.09
C ASN A 546 -36.68 -1.59 6.67
N LEU A 547 -35.54 -1.21 6.07
CA LEU A 547 -34.83 0.01 6.46
C LEU A 547 -35.67 1.27 6.24
N LYS A 548 -36.55 1.28 5.23
CA LYS A 548 -37.46 2.39 4.99
C LYS A 548 -38.39 2.64 6.18
N GLU A 549 -38.90 1.59 6.81
CA GLU A 549 -39.75 1.71 8.02
C GLU A 549 -38.97 2.33 9.19
N ILE A 550 -37.70 1.93 9.38
CA ILE A 550 -36.81 2.51 10.39
C ILE A 550 -36.55 3.99 10.09
N ILE A 551 -36.20 4.32 8.84
CA ILE A 551 -35.97 5.71 8.40
C ILE A 551 -37.22 6.56 8.63
N GLU A 552 -38.40 6.06 8.29
CA GLU A 552 -39.67 6.78 8.51
C GLU A 552 -39.99 6.95 10.00
N ALA A 553 -39.63 5.99 10.84
CA ALA A 553 -39.78 6.09 12.29
C ALA A 553 -38.87 7.17 12.88
N ILE A 554 -37.57 7.18 12.53
CA ILE A 554 -36.59 8.16 12.97
C ILE A 554 -36.92 9.57 12.45
N ALA A 555 -37.30 9.68 11.17
CA ALA A 555 -37.57 10.95 10.49
C ALA A 555 -38.73 11.76 11.10
N LYS A 556 -39.58 11.13 11.93
CA LYS A 556 -40.62 11.81 12.72
C LYS A 556 -40.03 12.74 13.79
N TYR A 557 -38.87 12.41 14.32
CA TYR A 557 -38.25 13.11 15.46
C TYR A 557 -37.04 13.93 15.03
N GLU A 558 -36.18 13.39 14.16
CA GLU A 558 -34.91 14.04 13.78
C GLU A 558 -34.56 13.85 12.30
N PRO A 559 -33.75 14.75 11.71
CA PRO A 559 -33.32 14.62 10.31
C PRO A 559 -32.51 13.34 10.08
N VAL A 560 -32.72 12.69 8.93
CA VAL A 560 -31.93 11.53 8.50
C VAL A 560 -31.09 11.88 7.29
N TYR A 561 -29.79 11.61 7.35
CA TYR A 561 -28.89 11.65 6.21
C TYR A 561 -28.71 10.24 5.66
N LEU A 562 -29.34 9.95 4.52
CA LEU A 562 -29.30 8.63 3.89
C LEU A 562 -28.24 8.59 2.78
N GLY A 563 -27.14 7.88 3.02
CA GLY A 563 -26.13 7.55 2.03
C GLY A 563 -26.65 6.53 1.01
N ILE A 564 -26.48 6.83 -0.27
CA ILE A 564 -26.82 5.93 -1.37
C ILE A 564 -25.65 5.86 -2.35
N ASP A 565 -25.18 4.65 -2.59
CA ASP A 565 -24.07 4.38 -3.49
C ASP A 565 -24.38 4.85 -4.93
N PRO A 566 -23.42 5.50 -5.63
CA PRO A 566 -23.62 5.95 -7.00
C PRO A 566 -24.15 4.89 -7.97
N SER A 567 -23.83 3.62 -7.77
CA SER A 567 -24.24 2.50 -8.64
C SER A 567 -25.75 2.22 -8.60
N ILE A 568 -26.40 2.45 -7.46
CA ILE A 568 -27.84 2.23 -7.28
C ILE A 568 -28.64 3.53 -7.20
N TYR A 569 -27.97 4.68 -7.00
CA TYR A 569 -28.59 5.98 -6.76
C TYR A 569 -29.74 6.30 -7.71
N ALA A 570 -29.53 6.21 -9.02
CA ALA A 570 -30.53 6.59 -10.01
C ALA A 570 -31.80 5.72 -9.95
N LYS A 571 -31.67 4.46 -9.50
CA LYS A 571 -32.76 3.49 -9.43
C LYS A 571 -33.62 3.69 -8.19
N VAL A 572 -33.00 3.91 -7.02
CA VAL A 572 -33.71 3.83 -5.74
C VAL A 572 -33.93 5.19 -5.05
N ALA A 573 -33.18 6.23 -5.39
CA ALA A 573 -33.24 7.50 -4.65
C ALA A 573 -34.64 8.16 -4.64
N LYS A 574 -35.50 7.86 -5.62
CA LYS A 574 -36.88 8.39 -5.64
C LYS A 574 -37.74 7.78 -4.54
N ASP A 575 -37.51 6.52 -4.17
CA ASP A 575 -38.32 5.78 -3.21
C ASP A 575 -38.10 6.23 -1.76
N PHE A 576 -36.99 6.96 -1.54
CA PHE A 576 -36.55 7.50 -0.25
C PHE A 576 -36.66 9.03 -0.17
N ARG A 577 -37.50 9.66 -1.02
CA ARG A 577 -37.88 11.08 -0.89
C ARG A 577 -38.90 11.28 0.23
N ILE A 578 -38.49 10.97 1.45
CA ILE A 578 -39.29 11.06 2.65
C ILE A 578 -39.07 12.44 3.29
N LYS A 579 -40.09 13.01 3.93
CA LYS A 579 -39.97 14.27 4.67
C LYS A 579 -38.89 14.10 5.76
N ASN A 580 -38.05 15.11 5.94
CA ASN A 580 -36.93 15.10 6.91
C ASN A 580 -35.77 14.16 6.57
N VAL A 581 -35.76 13.55 5.37
CA VAL A 581 -34.64 12.73 4.88
C VAL A 581 -33.86 13.49 3.80
N LYS A 582 -32.54 13.54 3.96
CA LYS A 582 -31.59 14.14 3.02
C LYS A 582 -30.73 13.05 2.40
N ILE A 583 -30.80 12.91 1.08
CA ILE A 583 -30.05 11.89 0.36
C ILE A 583 -28.62 12.37 0.07
N LEU A 584 -27.63 11.56 0.46
CA LEU A 584 -26.21 11.77 0.17
C LEU A 584 -25.74 10.75 -0.87
N LYS A 585 -25.44 11.19 -2.10
CA LYS A 585 -24.77 10.33 -3.08
C LYS A 585 -23.30 10.09 -2.68
N ILE A 586 -22.97 8.94 -2.10
CA ILE A 586 -21.66 8.66 -1.49
C ILE A 586 -21.29 7.19 -1.69
N GLU A 587 -20.01 6.91 -1.96
CA GLU A 587 -19.49 5.55 -2.14
C GLU A 587 -19.17 4.92 -0.79
N TYR A 588 -19.56 3.66 -0.63
CA TYR A 588 -19.29 2.77 0.50
C TYR A 588 -19.38 1.33 -0.01
N ASN A 589 -18.72 0.37 0.64
CA ASN A 589 -18.87 -1.03 0.25
C ASN A 589 -20.12 -1.62 0.94
N ASP A 590 -20.27 -1.52 2.26
CA ASP A 590 -21.44 -2.08 2.98
C ASP A 590 -22.19 -1.09 3.88
N ALA A 591 -23.42 -1.44 4.27
CA ALA A 591 -24.41 -0.50 4.80
C ALA A 591 -24.41 -0.32 6.34
N TRP A 592 -23.44 -0.89 7.04
CA TRP A 592 -23.31 -0.85 8.50
C TRP A 592 -22.76 0.49 8.99
N SER A 593 -23.65 1.48 9.01
CA SER A 593 -23.31 2.89 9.26
C SER A 593 -22.66 3.10 10.62
N ARG A 594 -22.97 2.27 11.62
CA ARG A 594 -22.35 2.33 12.94
C ARG A 594 -20.83 2.08 12.89
N ASP A 595 -20.42 1.19 12.00
CA ASP A 595 -19.06 0.63 12.00
C ASP A 595 -18.12 1.35 11.06
N ASN A 596 -18.64 1.89 9.95
CA ASN A 596 -17.83 2.54 8.91
C ASN A 596 -18.00 4.08 8.84
N MET A 597 -18.81 4.69 9.70
CA MET A 597 -18.93 6.15 9.81
C MET A 597 -18.18 6.72 11.01
N PRO A 598 -18.00 8.06 11.11
CA PRO A 598 -17.24 8.63 12.20
C PRO A 598 -17.93 8.40 13.53
N ILE A 599 -17.14 8.07 14.56
CA ILE A 599 -17.59 8.25 15.94
C ILE A 599 -17.55 9.75 16.23
N PHE A 600 -18.69 10.34 16.59
CA PHE A 600 -18.79 11.78 16.85
C PHE A 600 -18.48 12.11 18.30
N VAL A 601 -17.64 13.13 18.48
CA VAL A 601 -17.30 13.71 19.77
C VAL A 601 -17.71 15.17 19.83
N VAL A 602 -18.04 15.65 21.03
CA VAL A 602 -18.59 16.98 21.25
C VAL A 602 -17.92 17.70 22.41
N ASN A 603 -17.88 19.02 22.30
CA ASN A 603 -17.65 19.94 23.41
C ASN A 603 -18.69 21.08 23.36
N GLU A 604 -18.53 22.12 24.17
CA GLU A 604 -19.44 23.27 24.20
C GLU A 604 -19.47 24.07 22.87
N LYS A 605 -18.40 24.00 22.07
CA LYS A 605 -18.20 24.87 20.91
C LYS A 605 -18.55 24.20 19.60
N GLU A 606 -18.19 22.93 19.41
CA GLU A 606 -18.31 22.25 18.12
C GLU A 606 -18.50 20.73 18.24
N ILE A 607 -18.76 20.11 17.09
CA ILE A 607 -18.88 18.66 16.90
C ILE A 607 -17.75 18.26 15.96
N ARG A 608 -17.02 17.19 16.30
CA ARG A 608 -16.01 16.59 15.44
C ARG A 608 -16.28 15.10 15.24
N GLY A 609 -15.91 14.57 14.08
CA GLY A 609 -15.86 13.12 13.87
C GLY A 609 -14.49 12.55 14.19
N ILE A 610 -14.39 11.24 14.42
CA ILE A 610 -13.12 10.52 14.45
C ILE A 610 -13.14 9.50 13.32
N ASP A 611 -12.11 9.55 12.48
CA ASP A 611 -11.89 8.65 11.34
C ASP A 611 -10.87 7.57 11.75
N PHE A 612 -11.38 6.52 12.40
CA PHE A 612 -10.62 5.30 12.70
C PHE A 612 -10.37 4.47 11.44
N GLY A 613 -9.39 3.57 11.48
CA GLY A 613 -9.22 2.57 10.44
C GLY A 613 -10.37 1.56 10.44
N PHE A 614 -10.78 1.10 9.26
CA PHE A 614 -11.78 0.05 9.10
C PHE A 614 -11.27 -1.01 8.12
N ASN A 615 -11.44 -2.28 8.46
CA ASN A 615 -10.93 -3.39 7.64
C ASN A 615 -11.93 -4.54 7.43
N ALA A 616 -13.22 -4.24 7.36
CA ALA A 616 -14.28 -5.25 7.26
C ALA A 616 -14.27 -6.26 8.43
N TRP A 617 -14.17 -5.74 9.66
CA TRP A 617 -14.25 -6.50 10.93
C TRP A 617 -13.14 -7.53 11.17
N GLY A 618 -11.99 -7.45 10.49
CA GLY A 618 -10.95 -8.49 10.63
C GLY A 618 -9.93 -8.63 9.49
N GLY A 619 -10.05 -7.80 8.44
CA GLY A 619 -9.12 -7.76 7.33
C GLY A 619 -8.95 -9.11 6.63
N ASN A 620 -7.70 -9.55 6.47
CA ASN A 620 -7.36 -10.82 5.81
C ASN A 620 -7.39 -12.03 6.76
N VAL A 621 -7.65 -11.83 8.06
CA VAL A 621 -7.63 -12.90 9.07
C VAL A 621 -9.04 -13.47 9.23
N ASP A 622 -9.97 -12.63 9.70
CA ASP A 622 -11.36 -12.98 10.00
C ASP A 622 -12.37 -12.01 9.38
N GLY A 623 -11.93 -11.17 8.45
CA GLY A 623 -12.76 -10.16 7.82
C GLY A 623 -13.89 -10.72 6.94
N LEU A 624 -14.95 -9.91 6.78
CA LEU A 624 -16.19 -10.33 6.13
C LEU A 624 -16.19 -10.20 4.61
N TYR A 625 -15.28 -9.41 4.03
CA TYR A 625 -15.07 -9.28 2.58
C TYR A 625 -13.72 -8.69 2.25
N THR A 626 -13.25 -8.87 1.02
CA THR A 626 -11.87 -8.57 0.61
C THR A 626 -11.62 -7.14 0.10
N ASN A 627 -12.66 -6.31 -0.02
CA ASN A 627 -12.54 -4.92 -0.47
C ASN A 627 -13.43 -3.97 0.35
N TRP A 628 -12.80 -3.21 1.23
CA TRP A 628 -13.40 -2.22 2.13
C TRP A 628 -12.87 -0.80 1.92
N ASP A 629 -12.18 -0.53 0.81
CA ASP A 629 -11.53 0.77 0.52
C ASP A 629 -12.49 1.96 0.68
N PHE A 630 -13.77 1.78 0.32
CA PHE A 630 -14.75 2.86 0.42
C PHE A 630 -15.33 2.99 1.81
N ASP A 631 -15.46 1.89 2.56
CA ASP A 631 -15.86 1.93 3.98
C ASP A 631 -14.78 2.60 4.83
N ASP A 632 -13.51 2.24 4.64
CA ASP A 632 -12.41 2.88 5.34
C ASP A 632 -12.34 4.38 5.02
N ALA A 633 -12.56 4.78 3.77
CA ALA A 633 -12.58 6.20 3.42
C ALA A 633 -13.87 6.94 3.87
N LEU A 634 -14.89 6.24 4.35
CA LEU A 634 -16.24 6.78 4.47
C LEU A 634 -16.35 7.82 5.57
N ALA A 635 -15.79 7.57 6.76
CA ALA A 635 -15.88 8.49 7.89
C ALA A 635 -15.38 9.89 7.53
N LYS A 636 -14.16 10.00 6.99
CA LYS A 636 -13.65 11.26 6.42
C LYS A 636 -14.57 11.87 5.36
N LYS A 637 -15.03 11.09 4.38
CA LYS A 637 -15.89 11.60 3.29
C LYS A 637 -17.19 12.19 3.85
N VAL A 638 -17.79 11.55 4.86
CA VAL A 638 -19.01 12.03 5.54
C VAL A 638 -18.73 13.35 6.26
N CYS A 639 -17.67 13.44 7.06
CA CYS A 639 -17.27 14.67 7.74
C CYS A 639 -17.05 15.83 6.74
N GLU A 640 -16.28 15.61 5.68
CA GLU A 640 -16.01 16.62 4.65
C GLU A 640 -17.29 17.09 3.94
N LYS A 641 -18.21 16.17 3.66
CA LYS A 641 -19.45 16.47 2.94
C LYS A 641 -20.49 17.19 3.79
N LEU A 642 -20.51 16.91 5.09
CA LEU A 642 -21.42 17.56 6.05
C LEU A 642 -20.81 18.79 6.71
N GLY A 643 -19.51 19.04 6.49
CA GLY A 643 -18.81 20.22 7.01
C GLY A 643 -18.37 20.09 8.46
N PHE A 644 -18.13 18.86 8.94
CA PHE A 644 -17.55 18.61 10.26
C PHE A 644 -16.03 18.55 10.19
N SER A 645 -15.37 19.18 11.17
CA SER A 645 -13.96 18.89 11.48
C SER A 645 -13.84 17.47 12.01
N TYR A 646 -12.66 16.84 11.88
CA TYR A 646 -12.49 15.45 12.29
C TYR A 646 -11.04 15.12 12.67
N TYR A 647 -10.86 14.11 13.51
CA TYR A 647 -9.57 13.52 13.84
C TYR A 647 -9.27 12.35 12.91
N LEU A 648 -8.01 12.16 12.54
CA LEU A 648 -7.57 11.04 11.70
C LEU A 648 -6.79 10.04 12.57
N ASN A 649 -7.32 8.82 12.73
CA ASN A 649 -6.68 7.76 13.49
C ASN A 649 -6.72 6.43 12.71
N LYS A 650 -6.13 6.45 11.51
CA LYS A 650 -6.14 5.30 10.58
C LYS A 650 -5.31 4.11 11.01
N GLY A 651 -4.29 4.33 11.83
CA GLY A 651 -3.43 3.27 12.34
C GLY A 651 -4.07 2.40 13.42
N PHE A 652 -5.30 2.70 13.85
CA PHE A 652 -6.04 1.93 14.84
C PHE A 652 -7.38 1.49 14.25
N ILE A 653 -7.57 0.16 14.15
CA ILE A 653 -8.81 -0.42 13.63
C ILE A 653 -9.86 -0.41 14.75
N LEU A 654 -10.97 0.28 14.53
CA LEU A 654 -12.06 0.36 15.49
C LEU A 654 -13.40 0.57 14.79
N GLU A 655 -14.33 -0.37 14.97
CA GLU A 655 -15.71 -0.23 14.55
C GLU A 655 -16.57 0.39 15.66
N GLY A 656 -17.54 1.24 15.33
CA GLY A 656 -18.42 1.85 16.33
C GLY A 656 -19.26 0.85 17.13
N GLY A 657 -19.62 -0.31 16.57
CA GLY A 657 -20.38 -1.36 17.27
C GLY A 657 -19.55 -2.13 18.29
N SER A 658 -18.22 -1.99 18.25
CA SER A 658 -17.31 -2.63 19.19
C SER A 658 -17.19 -1.89 20.54
N VAL A 659 -17.75 -0.67 20.64
CA VAL A 659 -17.68 0.20 21.81
C VAL A 659 -19.04 0.83 22.14
N HIS A 660 -19.34 1.02 23.44
CA HIS A 660 -20.55 1.72 23.88
C HIS A 660 -20.26 2.64 25.08
N PHE A 661 -20.86 3.83 25.11
CA PHE A 661 -20.48 4.90 26.04
C PHE A 661 -21.63 5.33 26.96
N ASP A 662 -21.30 5.67 28.20
CA ASP A 662 -22.25 6.26 29.16
C ASP A 662 -22.30 7.80 29.11
N GLY A 663 -21.39 8.43 28.36
CA GLY A 663 -21.26 9.89 28.28
C GLY A 663 -20.60 10.55 29.50
N GLU A 664 -20.16 9.78 30.49
CA GLU A 664 -19.52 10.26 31.73
C GLU A 664 -18.13 9.63 31.96
N GLY A 665 -17.55 9.06 30.90
CA GLY A 665 -16.18 8.55 30.88
C GLY A 665 -16.07 7.03 31.04
N THR A 666 -17.15 6.28 30.90
CA THR A 666 -17.13 4.82 30.88
C THR A 666 -17.40 4.28 29.47
N CYS A 667 -16.55 3.36 29.02
CA CYS A 667 -16.73 2.59 27.79
C CYS A 667 -16.96 1.11 28.11
N LEU A 668 -17.88 0.46 27.41
CA LEU A 668 -17.99 -0.99 27.33
C LEU A 668 -17.35 -1.48 26.04
N THR A 669 -16.71 -2.65 26.09
CA THR A 669 -16.22 -3.36 24.90
C THR A 669 -16.07 -4.86 25.18
N THR A 670 -15.69 -5.65 24.17
CA THR A 670 -15.42 -7.09 24.31
C THR A 670 -13.96 -7.44 24.00
N GLU A 671 -13.42 -8.41 24.74
CA GLU A 671 -12.09 -8.98 24.48
C GLU A 671 -12.07 -9.73 23.15
N ALA A 672 -13.10 -10.53 22.87
CA ALA A 672 -13.27 -11.26 21.61
C ALA A 672 -13.12 -10.36 20.37
N CYS A 673 -13.61 -9.12 20.44
CA CYS A 673 -13.55 -8.17 19.33
C CYS A 673 -12.19 -7.47 19.24
N LEU A 674 -11.85 -6.64 20.24
CA LEU A 674 -10.70 -5.73 20.10
C LEU A 674 -9.35 -6.43 20.24
N LEU A 675 -9.31 -7.66 20.79
CA LEU A 675 -8.10 -8.48 20.83
C LEU A 675 -8.01 -9.50 19.68
N SER A 676 -8.90 -9.42 18.68
CA SER A 676 -8.76 -10.23 17.47
C SER A 676 -7.46 -9.89 16.74
N GLU A 677 -6.75 -10.93 16.27
CA GLU A 677 -5.57 -10.83 15.41
C GLU A 677 -5.86 -10.06 14.11
N GLY A 678 -7.12 -10.02 13.66
CA GLY A 678 -7.52 -9.31 12.46
C GLY A 678 -7.67 -7.80 12.60
N ARG A 679 -7.64 -7.22 13.82
CA ARG A 679 -7.80 -5.77 14.03
C ARG A 679 -6.47 -5.08 14.34
N ASN A 680 -5.95 -5.29 15.55
CA ASN A 680 -4.76 -4.59 16.05
C ASN A 680 -3.71 -5.60 16.57
N PRO A 681 -3.21 -6.52 15.72
CA PRO A 681 -2.43 -7.70 16.16
C PRO A 681 -1.12 -7.38 16.87
N THR A 682 -0.59 -6.17 16.70
CA THR A 682 0.67 -5.73 17.31
C THR A 682 0.48 -5.05 18.67
N LEU A 683 -0.76 -4.81 19.09
CA LEU A 683 -1.08 -4.05 20.30
C LEU A 683 -1.51 -4.98 21.44
N THR A 684 -1.04 -4.67 22.64
CA THR A 684 -1.51 -5.29 23.87
C THR A 684 -2.86 -4.70 24.31
N LYS A 685 -3.58 -5.42 25.18
CA LYS A 685 -4.82 -4.94 25.79
C LYS A 685 -4.67 -3.58 26.48
N GLU A 686 -3.55 -3.34 27.16
CA GLU A 686 -3.26 -2.07 27.85
C GLU A 686 -3.05 -0.93 26.85
N GLU A 687 -2.32 -1.16 25.76
CA GLU A 687 -2.13 -0.16 24.70
C GLU A 687 -3.45 0.20 24.02
N ILE A 688 -4.29 -0.80 23.71
CA ILE A 688 -5.64 -0.57 23.18
C ILE A 688 -6.47 0.28 24.15
N GLU A 689 -6.48 -0.07 25.44
CA GLU A 689 -7.20 0.71 26.44
C GLU A 689 -6.71 2.16 26.53
N ASN A 690 -5.40 2.39 26.46
CA ASN A 690 -4.83 3.74 26.45
C ASN A 690 -5.23 4.53 25.21
N ILE A 691 -5.23 3.90 24.02
CA ILE A 691 -5.70 4.54 22.78
C ILE A 691 -7.17 4.94 22.90
N LEU A 692 -8.04 4.07 23.43
CA LEU A 692 -9.45 4.38 23.66
C LEU A 692 -9.60 5.56 24.64
N LYS A 693 -8.85 5.57 25.75
CA LYS A 693 -8.88 6.68 26.73
C LYS A 693 -8.50 8.02 26.10
N GLU A 694 -7.45 8.04 25.27
CA GLU A 694 -6.99 9.28 24.61
C GLU A 694 -7.92 9.73 23.49
N ASN A 695 -8.42 8.81 22.67
CA ASN A 695 -9.18 9.14 21.47
C ASN A 695 -10.69 9.27 21.70
N LEU A 696 -11.23 8.71 22.78
CA LEU A 696 -12.66 8.78 23.09
C LEU A 696 -12.94 9.54 24.38
N ASN A 697 -11.87 10.02 25.04
CA ASN A 697 -11.90 10.72 26.33
C ASN A 697 -12.70 9.97 27.39
N VAL A 698 -12.37 8.68 27.54
CA VAL A 698 -12.92 7.82 28.59
C VAL A 698 -11.91 7.66 29.72
N GLU A 699 -12.39 7.52 30.94
CA GLU A 699 -11.58 7.31 32.14
C GLU A 699 -11.47 5.81 32.45
N LYS A 700 -12.51 5.04 32.13
CA LYS A 700 -12.61 3.60 32.44
C LYS A 700 -13.15 2.81 31.26
N VAL A 701 -12.45 1.73 30.90
CA VAL A 701 -12.91 0.74 29.92
C VAL A 701 -13.27 -0.55 30.65
N ILE A 702 -14.48 -1.07 30.40
CA ILE A 702 -14.96 -2.33 30.95
C ILE A 702 -14.97 -3.35 29.82
N TRP A 703 -14.16 -4.38 30.01
CA TRP A 703 -13.97 -5.47 29.06
C TRP A 703 -14.86 -6.64 29.44
N LEU A 704 -15.84 -6.95 28.61
CA LEU A 704 -16.54 -8.24 28.67
C LEU A 704 -15.72 -9.27 27.91
N LYS A 705 -15.67 -10.51 28.39
CA LYS A 705 -14.89 -11.56 27.73
C LYS A 705 -15.42 -11.87 26.32
N ASN A 706 -16.74 -11.92 26.21
CA ASN A 706 -17.47 -12.39 25.04
C ASN A 706 -18.73 -11.55 24.79
N GLY A 707 -19.22 -11.59 23.55
CA GLY A 707 -20.50 -11.02 23.15
C GLY A 707 -21.53 -12.10 22.82
N ILE A 708 -22.19 -11.98 21.66
CA ILE A 708 -23.17 -12.98 21.19
C ILE A 708 -22.47 -14.14 20.47
N TYR A 709 -22.86 -15.36 20.80
CA TYR A 709 -22.31 -16.60 20.24
C TYR A 709 -22.50 -16.68 18.72
N LEU A 710 -21.40 -16.92 18.00
CA LEU A 710 -21.31 -16.94 16.54
C LEU A 710 -21.63 -15.61 15.85
N ASP A 711 -21.50 -14.50 16.58
CA ASP A 711 -21.48 -13.18 15.95
C ASP A 711 -20.25 -13.04 15.03
N GLU A 712 -20.52 -12.63 13.80
CA GLU A 712 -19.53 -12.58 12.73
C GLU A 712 -18.64 -11.34 12.80
N THR A 713 -18.96 -10.38 13.66
CA THR A 713 -18.16 -9.18 13.92
C THR A 713 -17.09 -9.40 15.01
N ASN A 714 -16.82 -10.66 15.37
CA ASN A 714 -16.09 -11.06 16.58
C ASN A 714 -16.77 -10.57 17.87
N GLU A 715 -18.09 -10.73 17.94
CA GLU A 715 -18.86 -10.52 19.17
C GLU A 715 -18.84 -9.05 19.64
N HIS A 716 -19.34 -8.16 18.79
CA HIS A 716 -19.50 -6.73 19.11
C HIS A 716 -20.30 -6.49 20.39
N ILE A 717 -19.94 -5.42 21.10
CA ILE A 717 -20.55 -5.09 22.39
C ILE A 717 -22.00 -4.66 22.23
N ASP A 718 -22.36 -4.02 21.12
CA ASP A 718 -23.69 -3.49 20.86
C ASP A 718 -24.79 -4.56 20.65
N ASN A 719 -24.39 -5.83 20.48
CA ASN A 719 -25.30 -6.99 20.54
C ASN A 719 -25.43 -7.56 21.95
N MET A 720 -24.46 -7.31 22.84
CA MET A 720 -24.36 -7.91 24.15
C MET A 720 -24.83 -6.99 25.28
N ALA A 721 -24.35 -5.74 25.32
CA ALA A 721 -24.65 -4.80 26.38
C ALA A 721 -24.63 -3.34 25.90
N CYS A 722 -25.57 -2.53 26.38
CA CYS A 722 -25.64 -1.11 26.09
C CYS A 722 -26.02 -0.29 27.33
N PHE A 723 -25.65 0.99 27.37
CA PHE A 723 -26.12 1.89 28.43
C PHE A 723 -27.55 2.35 28.18
N LEU A 724 -28.42 2.21 29.20
CA LEU A 724 -29.75 2.82 29.22
C LEU A 724 -29.73 4.24 29.80
N ALA A 725 -28.78 4.48 30.71
CA ALA A 725 -28.42 5.75 31.32
C ALA A 725 -27.03 5.58 32.00
N PRO A 726 -26.34 6.66 32.41
CA PRO A 726 -25.16 6.54 33.26
C PRO A 726 -25.45 5.70 34.51
N GLY A 727 -24.65 4.65 34.74
CA GLY A 727 -24.86 3.70 35.84
C GLY A 727 -25.96 2.64 35.62
N LYS A 728 -26.59 2.57 34.44
CA LYS A 728 -27.64 1.60 34.13
C LYS A 728 -27.42 0.93 32.77
N ILE A 729 -27.34 -0.39 32.75
CA ILE A 729 -26.96 -1.19 31.57
C ILE A 729 -28.09 -2.17 31.23
N ALA A 730 -28.41 -2.30 29.95
CA ALA A 730 -29.16 -3.43 29.43
C ALA A 730 -28.20 -4.52 28.96
N LEU A 731 -28.44 -5.75 29.38
CA LEU A 731 -27.62 -6.93 29.08
C LEU A 731 -28.47 -7.97 28.38
N ALA A 732 -28.02 -8.45 27.22
CA ALA A 732 -28.60 -9.59 26.53
C ALA A 732 -28.54 -10.84 27.41
N TRP A 733 -29.65 -11.54 27.55
CA TRP A 733 -29.81 -12.60 28.53
C TRP A 733 -30.41 -13.87 27.93
N CYS A 734 -29.70 -14.99 28.07
CA CYS A 734 -30.19 -16.33 27.77
C CYS A 734 -30.44 -17.09 29.08
N ASP A 735 -31.63 -17.65 29.26
CA ASP A 735 -31.96 -18.51 30.42
C ASP A 735 -31.73 -20.00 30.14
N ASP A 736 -31.55 -20.41 28.88
CA ASP A 736 -31.33 -21.81 28.53
C ASP A 736 -29.88 -22.24 28.81
N VAL A 737 -29.70 -22.95 29.92
CA VAL A 737 -28.41 -23.49 30.38
C VAL A 737 -27.71 -24.41 29.37
N ASN A 738 -28.42 -24.92 28.36
CA ASN A 738 -27.85 -25.77 27.32
C ASN A 738 -27.38 -24.99 26.08
N ASP A 739 -27.76 -23.72 25.97
CA ASP A 739 -27.27 -22.85 24.90
C ASP A 739 -25.87 -22.32 25.26
N PRO A 740 -24.87 -22.39 24.35
CA PRO A 740 -23.55 -21.78 24.58
C PRO A 740 -23.60 -20.31 25.02
N GLN A 741 -24.62 -19.56 24.61
CA GLN A 741 -24.84 -18.17 24.98
C GLN A 741 -25.06 -17.97 26.49
N TYR A 742 -25.62 -18.96 27.20
CA TYR A 742 -25.91 -18.84 28.63
C TYR A 742 -24.67 -18.52 29.45
N GLN A 743 -23.57 -19.25 29.21
CA GLN A 743 -22.33 -19.02 29.95
C GLN A 743 -21.74 -17.64 29.64
N MET A 744 -21.80 -17.18 28.38
CA MET A 744 -21.35 -15.85 27.96
C MET A 744 -22.17 -14.74 28.67
N CYS A 745 -23.49 -14.92 28.82
CA CYS A 745 -24.36 -14.01 29.59
C CYS A 745 -24.03 -13.98 31.08
N VAL A 746 -23.77 -15.14 31.69
CA VAL A 746 -23.38 -15.25 33.11
C VAL A 746 -22.03 -14.56 33.37
N ASP A 747 -21.04 -14.81 32.52
CA ASP A 747 -19.71 -14.21 32.63
C ASP A 747 -19.80 -12.68 32.53
N ALA A 748 -20.54 -12.16 31.54
CA ALA A 748 -20.77 -10.73 31.38
C ALA A 748 -21.50 -10.12 32.59
N TYR A 749 -22.54 -10.78 33.10
CA TYR A 749 -23.27 -10.32 34.29
C TYR A 749 -22.37 -10.25 35.52
N ASN A 750 -21.51 -11.24 35.74
CA ASN A 750 -20.57 -11.25 36.85
C ASN A 750 -19.58 -10.09 36.75
N THR A 751 -18.96 -9.90 35.57
CA THR A 751 -18.06 -8.76 35.32
C THR A 751 -18.73 -7.42 35.61
N LEU A 752 -19.95 -7.21 35.08
CA LEU A 752 -20.70 -5.97 35.28
C LEU A 752 -21.12 -5.76 36.75
N SER A 753 -21.49 -6.83 37.45
CA SER A 753 -21.91 -6.75 38.87
C SER A 753 -20.75 -6.42 39.81
N GLU A 754 -19.56 -6.91 39.49
CA GLU A 754 -18.36 -6.75 40.30
C GLU A 754 -17.64 -5.42 40.05
N THR A 755 -17.79 -4.84 38.85
CA THR A 755 -17.18 -3.56 38.50
C THR A 755 -18.03 -2.34 38.91
N THR A 756 -17.56 -1.15 38.57
CA THR A 756 -18.25 0.15 38.69
C THR A 756 -17.99 0.95 37.44
N ASP A 757 -18.75 2.02 37.22
CA ASP A 757 -18.39 3.01 36.20
C ASP A 757 -17.21 3.91 36.63
N SER A 758 -16.85 4.87 35.77
CA SER A 758 -15.79 5.87 36.00
C SER A 758 -16.04 6.75 37.23
N LYS A 759 -17.31 6.96 37.60
CA LYS A 759 -17.72 7.78 38.76
C LYS A 759 -17.91 6.96 40.03
N GLY A 760 -17.58 5.66 40.00
CA GLY A 760 -17.65 4.76 41.15
C GLY A 760 -19.05 4.22 41.46
N ARG A 761 -20.04 4.40 40.57
CA ARG A 761 -21.40 3.86 40.75
C ARG A 761 -21.42 2.37 40.40
N LYS A 762 -22.20 1.60 41.16
CA LYS A 762 -22.55 0.22 40.82
C LYS A 762 -23.63 0.22 39.75
N PHE A 763 -23.56 -0.73 38.81
CA PHE A 763 -24.52 -0.80 37.71
C PHE A 763 -25.86 -1.38 38.15
N GLU A 764 -26.94 -0.71 37.76
CA GLU A 764 -28.26 -1.35 37.64
C GLU A 764 -28.28 -2.13 36.32
N ILE A 765 -28.30 -3.47 36.41
CA ILE A 765 -28.27 -4.36 35.24
C ILE A 765 -29.69 -4.84 34.92
N VAL A 766 -30.19 -4.44 33.76
CA VAL A 766 -31.49 -4.86 33.22
C VAL A 766 -31.26 -6.00 32.25
N LYS A 767 -31.77 -7.19 32.58
CA LYS A 767 -31.70 -8.36 31.70
C LYS A 767 -32.76 -8.28 30.61
N ILE A 768 -32.35 -8.28 29.35
CA ILE A 768 -33.24 -8.32 28.19
C ILE A 768 -33.16 -9.71 27.58
N PRO A 769 -34.27 -10.46 27.48
CA PRO A 769 -34.25 -11.83 27.00
C PRO A 769 -33.79 -11.86 25.54
N LEU A 770 -32.92 -12.80 25.18
CA LEU A 770 -32.65 -13.13 23.79
C LEU A 770 -33.83 -13.93 23.20
N PRO A 771 -34.15 -13.77 21.91
CA PRO A 771 -35.05 -14.70 21.25
C PRO A 771 -34.42 -16.10 21.27
N LYS A 772 -35.26 -17.14 21.23
CA LYS A 772 -34.76 -18.50 20.95
C LYS A 772 -33.92 -18.50 19.66
N PRO A 773 -32.90 -19.37 19.54
CA PRO A 773 -32.01 -19.38 18.39
C PRO A 773 -32.77 -19.37 17.06
N LEU A 774 -32.52 -18.32 16.28
CA LEU A 774 -33.06 -18.15 14.95
C LEU A 774 -32.04 -18.63 13.93
N TYR A 775 -32.53 -19.22 12.85
CA TYR A 775 -31.69 -19.76 11.79
C TYR A 775 -32.08 -19.20 10.43
N MET A 776 -31.08 -19.07 9.56
CA MET A 776 -31.30 -18.72 8.16
C MET A 776 -32.00 -19.87 7.43
N THR A 777 -33.10 -19.55 6.76
CA THR A 777 -33.89 -20.50 5.97
C THR A 777 -33.29 -20.73 4.59
N GLU A 778 -33.72 -21.80 3.92
CA GLU A 778 -33.30 -22.11 2.55
C GLU A 778 -33.68 -21.02 1.54
N GLU A 779 -34.86 -20.42 1.69
CA GLU A 779 -35.32 -19.34 0.82
C GLU A 779 -34.48 -18.06 1.01
N GLU A 780 -34.13 -17.73 2.25
CA GLU A 780 -33.30 -16.56 2.56
C GLU A 780 -31.90 -16.70 1.95
N ALA A 781 -31.26 -17.85 2.12
CA ALA A 781 -29.92 -18.11 1.57
C ALA A 781 -29.90 -18.11 0.02
N LYS A 782 -30.94 -18.66 -0.63
CA LYS A 782 -31.05 -18.69 -2.11
C LYS A 782 -31.05 -17.31 -2.77
N GLY A 783 -31.46 -16.26 -2.05
CA GLY A 783 -31.49 -14.92 -2.59
C GLY A 783 -30.13 -14.20 -2.59
N ILE A 784 -29.09 -14.78 -1.98
CA ILE A 784 -27.74 -14.19 -1.86
C ILE A 784 -26.85 -14.66 -3.03
N ASP A 785 -26.16 -13.73 -3.68
CA ASP A 785 -25.29 -14.00 -4.83
C ASP A 785 -23.81 -14.13 -4.42
N ASN A 786 -23.37 -15.37 -4.18
CA ASN A 786 -22.00 -15.67 -3.74
C ASN A 786 -21.04 -16.08 -4.87
N ARG A 787 -21.42 -15.91 -6.15
CA ARG A 787 -20.62 -16.41 -7.30
C ARG A 787 -19.21 -15.83 -7.42
N GLU A 788 -18.99 -14.65 -6.85
CA GLU A 788 -17.70 -13.97 -6.90
C GLU A 788 -16.78 -14.33 -5.71
N HIS A 789 -17.28 -15.05 -4.70
CA HIS A 789 -16.57 -15.44 -3.47
C HIS A 789 -15.79 -14.27 -2.82
N THR A 790 -16.41 -13.08 -2.81
CA THR A 790 -15.81 -11.83 -2.29
C THR A 790 -16.14 -11.54 -0.83
N SER A 791 -17.05 -12.31 -0.21
CA SER A 791 -17.51 -12.16 1.16
C SER A 791 -17.66 -13.50 1.87
N LYS A 792 -17.72 -13.48 3.20
CA LYS A 792 -18.02 -14.64 4.04
C LYS A 792 -19.36 -15.26 3.63
N GLU A 793 -19.38 -16.58 3.48
CA GLU A 793 -20.56 -17.30 3.02
C GLU A 793 -21.66 -17.34 4.09
N ARG A 794 -22.90 -17.05 3.66
CA ARG A 794 -24.10 -17.15 4.48
C ARG A 794 -24.87 -18.43 4.12
N LEU A 795 -24.83 -19.42 4.99
CA LEU A 795 -25.32 -20.77 4.73
C LEU A 795 -26.71 -21.01 5.33
N VAL A 796 -27.44 -21.97 4.73
CA VAL A 796 -28.70 -22.46 5.30
C VAL A 796 -28.41 -23.07 6.68
N ASN A 797 -29.30 -22.80 7.64
CA ASN A 797 -29.16 -23.21 9.04
C ASN A 797 -28.00 -22.55 9.80
N SER A 798 -27.39 -21.48 9.28
CA SER A 798 -26.53 -20.61 10.10
C SER A 798 -27.37 -19.94 11.20
N ARG A 799 -26.86 -19.97 12.44
CA ARG A 799 -27.47 -19.26 13.58
C ARG A 799 -27.35 -17.75 13.35
N LEU A 800 -28.43 -17.02 13.61
CA LEU A 800 -28.47 -15.56 13.51
C LEU A 800 -28.23 -14.93 14.90
N SER A 801 -27.44 -13.86 14.93
CA SER A 801 -27.09 -13.11 16.15
C SER A 801 -28.20 -12.15 16.59
N ALA A 802 -29.42 -12.67 16.74
CA ALA A 802 -30.58 -11.87 17.06
C ALA A 802 -30.51 -11.35 18.52
N SER A 803 -30.48 -10.03 18.69
CA SER A 803 -30.48 -9.39 20.00
C SER A 803 -31.39 -8.17 20.02
N TYR A 804 -32.20 -8.03 21.07
CA TYR A 804 -33.00 -6.82 21.29
C TYR A 804 -32.16 -5.64 21.81
N ILE A 805 -30.94 -5.89 22.28
CA ILE A 805 -29.98 -4.85 22.70
C ILE A 805 -29.51 -4.01 21.50
N ASN A 806 -29.57 -4.56 20.29
CA ASN A 806 -29.21 -3.86 19.06
C ASN A 806 -30.31 -2.85 18.60
N PHE A 807 -30.80 -2.04 19.54
CA PHE A 807 -31.78 -0.97 19.34
C PHE A 807 -31.10 0.39 19.17
N TYR A 808 -31.81 1.36 18.61
CA TYR A 808 -31.35 2.75 18.54
C TYR A 808 -32.16 3.65 19.48
N GLN A 809 -31.51 4.57 20.19
CA GLN A 809 -32.18 5.48 21.13
C GLN A 809 -31.80 6.94 20.91
N SER A 810 -32.72 7.84 21.24
CA SER A 810 -32.52 9.30 21.33
C SER A 810 -33.12 9.79 22.66
N ASP A 811 -33.23 11.10 22.88
CA ASP A 811 -33.87 11.67 24.07
C ASP A 811 -35.37 11.37 24.14
N ALA A 812 -36.05 11.27 22.99
CA ALA A 812 -37.51 11.15 22.91
C ALA A 812 -38.04 9.76 22.53
N TYR A 813 -37.22 8.89 21.90
CA TYR A 813 -37.71 7.64 21.33
C TYR A 813 -36.67 6.52 21.35
N VAL A 814 -37.14 5.29 21.17
CA VAL A 814 -36.34 4.07 20.98
C VAL A 814 -36.91 3.28 19.80
N ILE A 815 -36.05 2.87 18.85
CA ILE A 815 -36.42 1.94 17.79
C ILE A 815 -35.90 0.56 18.18
N LEU A 816 -36.83 -0.33 18.56
CA LEU A 816 -36.56 -1.66 19.08
C LEU A 816 -36.75 -2.71 17.97
N PRO A 817 -35.81 -3.64 17.75
CA PRO A 817 -36.04 -4.73 16.81
C PRO A 817 -37.13 -5.70 17.32
N ALA A 818 -37.77 -6.38 16.38
CA ALA A 818 -38.59 -7.56 16.58
C ALA A 818 -38.24 -8.62 15.54
N PHE A 819 -38.50 -9.88 15.86
CA PHE A 819 -38.12 -11.02 15.04
C PHE A 819 -39.30 -11.92 14.64
N GLY A 820 -40.52 -11.56 15.05
CA GLY A 820 -41.73 -12.33 14.81
C GLY A 820 -41.89 -13.49 15.79
N VAL A 821 -41.40 -13.34 17.03
CA VAL A 821 -41.39 -14.39 18.06
C VAL A 821 -42.03 -13.89 19.37
N PRO A 822 -42.52 -14.79 20.25
CA PRO A 822 -43.17 -14.37 21.50
C PRO A 822 -42.31 -13.50 22.42
N GLU A 823 -40.98 -13.66 22.36
CA GLU A 823 -40.02 -12.86 23.13
C GLU A 823 -40.05 -11.37 22.74
N ASP A 824 -40.57 -11.02 21.56
CA ASP A 824 -40.69 -9.63 21.09
C ASP A 824 -41.51 -8.78 22.09
N GLU A 825 -42.62 -9.33 22.59
CA GLU A 825 -43.52 -8.65 23.52
C GLU A 825 -42.88 -8.48 24.90
N ILE A 826 -42.08 -9.46 25.34
CA ILE A 826 -41.36 -9.42 26.61
C ILE A 826 -40.31 -8.30 26.56
N ALA A 827 -39.50 -8.27 25.50
CA ALA A 827 -38.50 -7.23 25.29
C ALA A 827 -39.15 -5.83 25.23
N TYR A 828 -40.25 -5.68 24.49
CA TYR A 828 -41.00 -4.42 24.42
C TYR A 828 -41.44 -3.92 25.81
N ASN A 829 -42.03 -4.80 26.62
CA ASN A 829 -42.52 -4.44 27.95
C ASN A 829 -41.39 -4.04 28.89
N ILE A 830 -40.25 -4.75 28.88
CA ILE A 830 -39.07 -4.39 29.69
C ILE A 830 -38.52 -3.04 29.25
N MET A 831 -38.39 -2.80 27.94
CA MET A 831 -37.92 -1.52 27.41
C MET A 831 -38.87 -0.37 27.75
N LYS A 832 -40.19 -0.59 27.68
CA LYS A 832 -41.18 0.43 28.04
C LYS A 832 -41.16 0.78 29.53
N GLN A 833 -40.90 -0.19 30.40
CA GLN A 833 -40.70 0.05 31.83
C GLN A 833 -39.45 0.88 32.12
N ASN A 834 -38.37 0.65 31.38
CA ASN A 834 -37.11 1.37 31.55
C ASN A 834 -37.08 2.74 30.88
N TYR A 835 -37.96 2.98 29.90
CA TYR A 835 -38.17 4.27 29.25
C TYR A 835 -39.65 4.70 29.30
N PRO A 836 -40.16 5.11 30.47
CA PRO A 836 -41.56 5.50 30.61
C PRO A 836 -41.91 6.70 29.72
N GLU A 837 -40.99 7.67 29.62
CA GLU A 837 -41.17 8.92 28.89
C GLU A 837 -40.85 8.83 27.39
N LYS A 838 -40.09 7.80 26.95
CA LYS A 838 -39.77 7.65 25.52
C LYS A 838 -40.85 6.85 24.80
N GLU A 839 -41.05 7.17 23.52
CA GLU A 839 -41.86 6.34 22.63
C GLU A 839 -41.04 5.13 22.18
N ILE A 840 -41.55 3.92 22.42
CA ILE A 840 -40.93 2.68 21.95
C ILE A 840 -41.60 2.28 20.64
N ILE A 841 -40.84 2.30 19.55
CA ILE A 841 -41.31 1.89 18.23
C ILE A 841 -40.66 0.55 17.90
N GLN A 842 -41.43 -0.52 17.98
CA GLN A 842 -40.93 -1.86 17.68
C GLN A 842 -41.18 -2.20 16.20
N ILE A 843 -40.13 -2.60 15.49
CA ILE A 843 -40.17 -2.89 14.04
C ILE A 843 -39.62 -4.29 13.81
N ASN A 844 -40.31 -5.10 13.00
CA ASN A 844 -39.79 -6.41 12.64
C ASN A 844 -38.58 -6.24 11.70
N THR A 845 -37.39 -6.64 12.13
CA THR A 845 -36.14 -6.40 11.41
C THR A 845 -35.38 -7.66 11.01
N ARG A 846 -36.11 -8.77 10.83
CA ARG A 846 -35.51 -10.03 10.39
C ARG A 846 -34.68 -9.88 9.10
N GLU A 847 -35.14 -9.09 8.14
CA GLU A 847 -34.41 -8.87 6.87
C GLU A 847 -33.07 -8.16 7.04
N ILE A 848 -32.94 -7.30 8.06
CA ILE A 848 -31.67 -6.66 8.40
C ILE A 848 -30.76 -7.65 9.12
N LEU A 849 -31.32 -8.43 10.06
CA LEU A 849 -30.61 -9.48 10.81
C LEU A 849 -29.90 -10.50 9.92
N LEU A 850 -30.48 -10.86 8.77
CA LEU A 850 -29.85 -11.78 7.81
C LEU A 850 -28.50 -11.26 7.29
N GLY A 851 -28.28 -9.94 7.35
CA GLY A 851 -27.04 -9.30 6.93
C GLY A 851 -25.93 -9.31 7.99
N GLY A 852 -26.20 -9.72 9.23
CA GLY A 852 -25.18 -9.84 10.29
C GLY A 852 -25.43 -9.02 11.57
N GLY A 853 -26.09 -7.86 11.45
CA GLY A 853 -26.39 -6.96 12.57
C GLY A 853 -27.85 -6.50 12.57
N ASN A 854 -28.19 -5.43 13.30
CA ASN A 854 -29.56 -4.91 13.34
C ASN A 854 -29.63 -3.37 13.39
N ILE A 855 -30.68 -2.80 13.97
CA ILE A 855 -30.99 -1.37 13.94
C ILE A 855 -29.80 -0.53 14.41
N HIS A 856 -29.17 -0.86 15.55
CA HIS A 856 -28.05 -0.09 16.08
C HIS A 856 -26.88 -0.03 15.08
N CYS A 857 -26.57 -1.16 14.43
CA CYS A 857 -25.50 -1.26 13.43
C CYS A 857 -25.81 -0.45 12.16
N MET A 858 -27.10 -0.25 11.83
CA MET A 858 -27.54 0.50 10.65
C MET A 858 -27.63 2.03 10.88
N THR A 859 -27.41 2.48 12.11
CA THR A 859 -27.60 3.88 12.51
C THR A 859 -26.32 4.46 13.13
N MET A 860 -26.02 5.71 12.83
CA MET A 860 -24.99 6.49 13.53
C MET A 860 -25.55 7.88 13.88
N GLN A 861 -25.66 8.21 15.16
CA GLN A 861 -26.10 9.51 15.62
C GLN A 861 -25.05 10.60 15.35
N ILE A 862 -25.53 11.77 14.92
CA ILE A 862 -24.81 13.02 15.04
C ILE A 862 -25.36 13.71 16.30
N PRO A 863 -24.61 13.77 17.41
CA PRO A 863 -25.09 14.36 18.65
C PRO A 863 -25.27 15.88 18.55
N THR A 864 -26.03 16.49 19.46
CA THR A 864 -25.95 17.94 19.69
C THR A 864 -24.70 18.30 20.50
N LYS A 865 -24.25 19.55 20.42
CA LYS A 865 -23.20 20.09 21.30
C LYS A 865 -23.61 19.98 22.78
N LEU A 866 -22.63 20.00 23.68
CA LEU A 866 -22.84 19.79 25.11
C LEU A 866 -23.81 20.78 25.74
#